data_AF-A0A955E5E8-F1
#
_entry.id   AF-A0A955E5E8-F1
#
_cell.length_a   1.000
_cell.length_b   1.000
_cell.length_c   1.000
_cell.angle_alpha   90.00
_cell.angle_beta   90.00
_cell.angle_gamma   90.00
#
_symmetry.space_group_name_H-M   'P 1'
#
loop_
_entity.id
_entity.type
_entity.pdbx_description
1 polymer ?
#
loop_
_entity_poly.entity_id
_entity_poly.type
_entity_poly.pdbx_seq_one_letter_code
_entity_poly.pdbx_strand_id
1 'polypeptide(L)'
;MTSFPTAYGRSPTMMMSQLSISRINATNVALGRLNEQFASGLDLLRPSDDPVRSATVSLLDRRISLSEQMVKNLGYAQNSLDTLDTGLGEAKNLIDEALSIASDQLSTPSDPESRSGQALIIDSLVDSLFGISNRESIVGYIFGGTAPGHQPVSFVNGGYRFTGERGGLYASLGDASDIPITLGADNAIGALSNRVQGTVDLDPSLTADTLLTELNGARNVGVSTGNIQFSFNGGPTATIDLSSADTVGDITDLVEAAIIQYESDNSVSILGAGGVSFSGGSISIDVPSNDLTFSDIAGSSVAADLGLATTPATPFNSGNALGGDLDPKLSWTTPISAMSGLGGAALDQITLSSNGAVYTIDLSGATTMADIRSAFEAGNTGVRVELDENGRSFNIVTETAGVRGQAMSIAEVAGGNDTATLLGVRSLSSDTLLDDFNDGRGVGIVTGRTDPLTGLVDPALNVDFNITLGDGFVIPIDLSPSDMVDVSSVLNAINTQADAALTAASRPTTDFTASLSSPENGLDFAQDPGLGGTISVKADNGSQAAADLGLLDGQLINSGNTLRSEDRATVRVDNLFTHLLDLAEALRNDDTIGIQLASEKLESSLEDLIQSRSRVGGYARRVDDEILRQEDHQVADIGMRSTLRDLDFASASATFSQLQLQLQAGLSVAAQSQRQTLLDFLG
;
A
#
# COMPACT_ATOMS: atom_id res chain seq x y z
N MET A 1 -90.54 4.86 20.85
CA MET A 1 -91.67 4.50 19.96
C MET A 1 -91.14 3.48 18.96
N THR A 2 -91.35 2.19 19.23
CA THR A 2 -92.24 1.30 18.45
C THR A 2 -91.79 1.08 16.99
N SER A 3 -91.09 -0.03 16.75
CA SER A 3 -91.64 -1.10 15.90
C SER A 3 -90.84 -2.38 16.12
N PHE A 4 -91.52 -3.41 16.63
CA PHE A 4 -91.01 -4.78 16.65
C PHE A 4 -91.32 -5.40 15.27
N PRO A 5 -90.35 -5.99 14.56
CA PRO A 5 -90.68 -6.88 13.46
C PRO A 5 -91.07 -8.24 14.05
N THR A 6 -92.36 -8.52 14.07
CA THR A 6 -92.91 -9.87 14.32
C THR A 6 -92.76 -10.71 13.06
N ALA A 7 -91.69 -11.51 13.01
CA ALA A 7 -91.55 -12.65 12.10
C ALA A 7 -90.67 -13.74 12.75
N TYR A 8 -91.20 -14.46 13.73
CA TYR A 8 -90.68 -15.78 14.09
C TYR A 8 -91.06 -16.78 12.99
N GLY A 9 -90.33 -16.72 11.88
CA GLY A 9 -90.33 -17.78 10.88
C GLY A 9 -89.68 -19.03 11.48
N ARG A 10 -90.35 -20.18 11.34
CA ARG A 10 -89.91 -21.50 11.78
C ARG A 10 -88.45 -21.78 11.33
N SER A 11 -87.50 -21.69 12.26
CA SER A 11 -86.20 -22.34 12.11
C SER A 11 -86.36 -23.80 12.57
N PRO A 12 -85.92 -24.81 11.78
CA PRO A 12 -86.01 -26.21 12.19
C PRO A 12 -85.22 -26.43 13.47
N THR A 13 -85.76 -27.17 14.45
CA THR A 13 -85.10 -27.53 15.73
C THR A 13 -83.70 -28.14 15.53
N MET A 14 -83.50 -28.83 14.39
CA MET A 14 -82.20 -29.33 13.94
C MET A 14 -81.17 -28.22 13.67
N MET A 15 -81.59 -27.10 13.09
CA MET A 15 -80.73 -25.94 12.81
C MET A 15 -80.35 -25.21 14.11
N MET A 16 -81.26 -25.10 15.09
CA MET A 16 -80.94 -24.54 16.42
C MET A 16 -79.95 -25.40 17.21
N SER A 17 -80.11 -26.73 17.17
CA SER A 17 -79.18 -27.67 17.81
C SER A 17 -77.80 -27.64 17.13
N GLN A 18 -77.75 -27.63 15.79
CA GLN A 18 -76.50 -27.49 15.03
C GLN A 18 -75.80 -26.17 15.32
N LEU A 19 -76.54 -25.06 15.43
CA LEU A 19 -75.99 -23.75 15.82
C LEU A 19 -75.45 -23.75 17.25
N SER A 20 -76.11 -24.43 18.19
CA SER A 20 -75.65 -24.53 19.59
C SER A 20 -74.38 -25.38 19.73
N ILE A 21 -74.34 -26.55 19.09
CA ILE A 21 -73.15 -27.42 19.06
C ILE A 21 -71.99 -26.72 18.35
N SER A 22 -72.26 -26.03 17.24
CA SER A 22 -71.25 -25.23 16.54
C SER A 22 -70.66 -24.13 17.42
N ARG A 23 -71.48 -23.48 18.28
CA ARG A 23 -71.00 -22.46 19.23
C ARG A 23 -70.17 -23.07 20.36
N ILE A 24 -70.60 -24.19 20.94
CA ILE A 24 -69.82 -24.90 21.98
C ILE A 24 -68.47 -25.37 21.43
N ASN A 25 -68.45 -25.94 20.23
CA ASN A 25 -67.21 -26.36 19.57
C ASN A 25 -66.31 -25.15 19.27
N ALA A 26 -66.87 -24.03 18.79
CA ALA A 26 -66.10 -22.81 18.59
C ALA A 26 -65.49 -22.26 19.89
N THR A 27 -66.24 -22.27 21.00
CA THR A 27 -65.74 -21.85 22.32
C THR A 27 -64.67 -22.79 22.87
N ASN A 28 -64.83 -24.11 22.70
CA ASN A 28 -63.83 -25.10 23.12
C ASN A 28 -62.51 -24.95 22.33
N VAL A 29 -62.60 -24.69 21.02
CA VAL A 29 -61.42 -24.41 20.19
C VAL A 29 -60.74 -23.10 20.63
N ALA A 30 -61.52 -22.07 20.95
CA ALA A 30 -60.98 -20.80 21.44
C ALA A 30 -60.29 -20.94 22.81
N LEU A 31 -60.88 -21.69 23.75
CA LEU A 31 -60.26 -22.00 25.04
C LEU A 31 -59.00 -22.87 24.90
N GLY A 32 -59.03 -23.85 24.00
CA GLY A 32 -57.85 -24.67 23.67
C GLY A 32 -56.70 -23.81 23.16
N ARG A 33 -57.00 -22.91 22.21
CA ARG A 33 -56.01 -21.96 21.68
C ARG A 33 -55.48 -21.02 22.76
N LEU A 34 -56.33 -20.50 23.65
CA LEU A 34 -55.86 -19.62 24.72
C LEU A 34 -54.97 -20.37 25.73
N ASN A 35 -55.23 -21.65 25.98
CA ASN A 35 -54.34 -22.48 26.79
C ASN A 35 -52.97 -22.67 26.11
N GLU A 36 -52.94 -22.87 24.78
CA GLU A 36 -51.69 -22.91 24.01
C GLU A 36 -50.94 -21.56 24.06
N GLN A 37 -51.65 -20.44 23.98
CA GLN A 37 -51.09 -19.09 24.13
C GLN A 37 -50.53 -18.88 25.54
N PHE A 38 -51.23 -19.28 26.60
CA PHE A 38 -50.73 -19.20 27.98
C PHE A 38 -49.50 -20.07 28.21
N ALA A 39 -49.46 -21.27 27.60
CA ALA A 39 -48.32 -22.19 27.74
C ALA A 39 -47.06 -21.69 27.01
N SER A 40 -47.24 -21.04 25.85
CA SER A 40 -46.12 -20.51 25.04
C SER A 40 -45.73 -19.08 25.38
N GLY A 41 -46.63 -18.30 26.01
CA GLY A 41 -46.46 -16.87 26.24
C GLY A 41 -46.62 -16.00 24.98
N LEU A 42 -47.06 -16.59 23.86
CA LEU A 42 -47.17 -15.91 22.56
C LEU A 42 -48.64 -15.79 22.14
N ASP A 43 -49.05 -14.60 21.71
CA ASP A 43 -50.34 -14.39 21.04
C ASP A 43 -50.32 -15.01 19.64
N LEU A 44 -49.21 -14.83 18.91
CA LEU A 44 -49.02 -15.34 17.56
C LEU A 44 -48.29 -16.70 17.59
N LEU A 45 -49.05 -17.78 17.39
CA LEU A 45 -48.53 -19.16 17.46
C LEU A 45 -48.06 -19.71 16.11
N ARG A 46 -48.78 -19.40 15.02
CA ARG A 46 -48.50 -19.93 13.68
C ARG A 46 -48.55 -18.82 12.63
N PRO A 47 -47.78 -18.94 11.54
CA PRO A 47 -47.83 -17.97 10.44
C PRO A 47 -49.23 -17.79 9.82
N SER A 48 -50.06 -18.84 9.86
CA SER A 48 -51.43 -18.81 9.34
C SER A 48 -52.40 -18.01 10.21
N ASP A 49 -52.06 -17.71 11.47
CA ASP A 49 -52.94 -16.99 12.39
C ASP A 49 -53.00 -15.49 12.06
N ASP A 50 -51.89 -14.89 11.62
CA ASP A 50 -51.83 -13.55 11.02
C ASP A 50 -50.61 -13.47 10.08
N PRO A 51 -50.80 -13.64 8.75
CA PRO A 51 -49.69 -13.65 7.80
C PRO A 51 -48.91 -12.33 7.75
N VAL A 52 -49.56 -11.19 8.02
CA VAL A 52 -48.93 -9.87 7.95
C VAL A 52 -48.04 -9.66 9.18
N ARG A 53 -48.58 -9.89 10.39
CA ARG A 53 -47.78 -9.82 11.63
C ARG A 53 -46.63 -10.82 11.61
N SER A 54 -46.88 -12.03 11.10
CA SER A 54 -45.85 -13.08 11.00
C SER A 54 -44.71 -12.69 10.06
N ALA A 55 -45.01 -12.06 8.92
CA ALA A 55 -43.99 -11.54 8.01
C ALA A 55 -43.15 -10.44 8.67
N THR A 56 -43.78 -9.52 9.40
CA THR A 56 -43.08 -8.46 10.14
C THR A 56 -42.21 -9.03 11.26
N VAL A 57 -42.72 -9.99 12.05
CA VAL A 57 -41.94 -10.68 13.10
C VAL A 57 -40.74 -11.40 12.50
N SER A 58 -40.90 -12.08 11.36
CA SER A 58 -39.77 -12.75 10.69
C SER A 58 -38.70 -11.77 10.19
N LEU A 59 -39.11 -10.59 9.71
CA LEU A 59 -38.16 -9.53 9.32
C LEU A 59 -37.42 -8.98 10.54
N LEU A 60 -38.12 -8.76 11.65
CA LEU A 60 -37.51 -8.35 12.93
C LEU A 60 -36.55 -9.41 13.46
N ASP A 61 -36.93 -10.70 13.44
CA ASP A 61 -36.05 -11.80 13.85
C ASP A 61 -34.76 -11.84 13.01
N ARG A 62 -34.87 -11.62 11.69
CA ARG A 62 -33.69 -11.50 10.83
C ARG A 62 -32.83 -10.30 11.20
N ARG A 63 -33.45 -9.14 11.47
CA ARG A 63 -32.74 -7.92 11.85
C ARG A 63 -32.01 -8.08 13.20
N ILE A 64 -32.67 -8.68 14.19
CA ILE A 64 -32.08 -9.00 15.49
C ILE A 64 -30.89 -9.95 15.33
N SER A 65 -31.04 -11.02 14.54
CA SER A 65 -29.94 -11.97 14.31
C SER A 65 -28.73 -11.34 13.62
N LEU A 66 -28.96 -10.43 12.66
CA LEU A 66 -27.90 -9.66 12.03
C LEU A 66 -27.24 -8.70 13.03
N SER A 67 -28.02 -8.02 13.87
CA SER A 67 -27.52 -7.15 14.94
C SER A 67 -26.65 -7.91 15.94
N GLU A 68 -27.07 -9.12 16.35
CA GLU A 68 -26.29 -9.98 17.25
C GLU A 68 -24.95 -10.42 16.65
N GLN A 69 -24.92 -10.71 15.35
CA GLN A 69 -23.68 -10.99 14.64
C GLN A 69 -22.80 -9.74 14.54
N MET A 70 -23.41 -8.57 14.30
CA MET A 70 -22.69 -7.31 14.22
C MET A 70 -22.03 -6.94 15.56
N VAL A 71 -22.75 -7.01 16.68
CA VAL A 71 -22.21 -6.75 18.03
C VAL A 71 -21.04 -7.70 18.34
N LYS A 72 -21.13 -8.97 17.93
CA LYS A 72 -19.99 -9.91 18.07
C LYS A 72 -18.78 -9.49 17.23
N ASN A 73 -18.99 -9.13 15.97
CA ASN A 73 -17.92 -8.67 15.08
C ASN A 73 -17.25 -7.39 15.60
N LEU A 74 -18.05 -6.44 16.09
CA LEU A 74 -17.57 -5.22 16.73
C LEU A 74 -16.80 -5.51 18.01
N GLY A 75 -17.25 -6.47 18.82
CA GLY A 75 -16.49 -6.93 19.99
C GLY A 75 -15.13 -7.52 19.62
N TYR A 76 -15.02 -8.26 18.51
CA TYR A 76 -13.71 -8.73 18.02
C TYR A 76 -12.81 -7.56 17.54
N ALA A 77 -13.41 -6.61 16.82
CA ALA A 77 -12.71 -5.39 16.39
C ALA A 77 -12.19 -4.59 17.59
N GLN A 78 -13.01 -4.38 18.61
CA GLN A 78 -12.63 -3.66 19.83
C GLN A 78 -11.47 -4.33 20.56
N ASN A 79 -11.54 -5.65 20.80
CA ASN A 79 -10.44 -6.37 21.44
C ASN A 79 -9.12 -6.25 20.66
N SER A 80 -9.20 -6.23 19.31
CA SER A 80 -8.02 -6.00 18.46
C SER A 80 -7.46 -4.58 18.62
N LEU A 81 -8.33 -3.57 18.58
CA LEU A 81 -7.95 -2.17 18.76
C LEU A 81 -7.40 -1.88 20.16
N ASP A 82 -7.93 -2.51 21.21
CA ASP A 82 -7.41 -2.39 22.58
C ASP A 82 -6.02 -3.01 22.72
N THR A 83 -5.81 -4.16 22.07
CA THR A 83 -4.49 -4.82 22.02
C THR A 83 -3.48 -3.97 21.25
N LEU A 84 -3.91 -3.33 20.15
CA LEU A 84 -3.13 -2.35 19.40
C LEU A 84 -2.78 -1.11 20.24
N ASP A 85 -3.74 -0.47 20.91
CA ASP A 85 -3.46 0.71 21.75
C ASP A 85 -2.48 0.38 22.87
N THR A 86 -2.66 -0.79 23.50
CA THR A 86 -1.75 -1.27 24.55
C THR A 86 -0.34 -1.50 23.99
N GLY A 87 -0.21 -2.18 22.84
CA GLY A 87 1.08 -2.39 22.19
C GLY A 87 1.79 -1.09 21.81
N LEU A 88 1.07 -0.12 21.23
CA LEU A 88 1.61 1.18 20.90
C LEU A 88 2.00 1.99 22.16
N GLY A 89 1.22 1.88 23.22
CA GLY A 89 1.53 2.49 24.52
C GLY A 89 2.79 1.90 25.17
N GLU A 90 2.98 0.59 25.09
CA GLU A 90 4.20 -0.07 25.56
C GLU A 90 5.42 0.32 24.71
N ALA A 91 5.28 0.33 23.37
CA ALA A 91 6.34 0.78 22.49
C ALA A 91 6.76 2.22 22.82
N LYS A 92 5.81 3.12 23.09
CA LYS A 92 6.09 4.50 23.49
C LYS A 92 6.97 4.56 24.73
N ASN A 93 6.64 3.77 25.74
CA ASN A 93 7.41 3.74 26.98
C ASN A 93 8.84 3.23 26.76
N LEU A 94 9.06 2.27 25.87
CA LEU A 94 10.41 1.80 25.49
C LEU A 94 11.22 2.92 24.83
N ILE A 95 10.60 3.71 23.96
CA ILE A 95 11.29 4.82 23.28
C ILE A 95 11.58 5.97 24.25
N ASP A 96 10.65 6.29 25.16
CA ASP A 96 10.89 7.26 26.24
C ASP A 96 12.10 6.84 27.11
N GLU A 97 12.24 5.53 27.39
CA GLU A 97 13.38 4.97 28.13
C GLU A 97 14.70 5.07 27.32
N ALA A 98 14.67 4.73 26.03
CA ALA A 98 15.82 4.86 25.15
C ALA A 98 16.30 6.32 25.03
N LEU A 99 15.38 7.27 24.89
CA LEU A 99 15.68 8.71 24.86
C LEU A 99 16.27 9.21 26.19
N SER A 100 15.75 8.72 27.33
CA SER A 100 16.32 9.03 28.64
C SER A 100 17.76 8.53 28.74
N ILE A 101 18.04 7.30 28.30
CA ILE A 101 19.39 6.71 28.29
C ILE A 101 20.31 7.56 27.41
N ALA A 102 19.87 7.91 26.20
CA ALA A 102 20.67 8.69 25.27
C ALA A 102 21.01 10.08 25.84
N SER A 103 20.02 10.79 26.39
CA SER A 103 20.22 12.09 27.07
C SER A 103 21.20 11.98 28.24
N ASP A 104 21.07 10.93 29.06
CA ASP A 104 21.97 10.71 30.20
C ASP A 104 23.42 10.44 29.73
N GLN A 105 23.59 9.68 28.65
CA GLN A 105 24.92 9.35 28.11
C GLN A 105 25.58 10.49 27.31
N LEU A 106 24.79 11.46 26.81
CA LEU A 106 25.32 12.70 26.23
C LEU A 106 25.83 13.68 27.32
N SER A 107 25.40 13.51 28.58
CA SER A 107 25.83 14.36 29.69
C SER A 107 27.18 13.93 30.30
N THR A 108 27.96 14.90 30.80
CA THR A 108 29.20 14.62 31.55
C THR A 108 28.87 14.29 33.02
N PRO A 109 29.38 13.19 33.63
CA PRO A 109 30.59 12.45 33.27
C PRO A 109 30.33 11.00 32.79
N SER A 110 29.52 10.80 31.75
CA SER A 110 29.40 9.47 31.10
C SER A 110 30.76 9.04 30.53
N ASP A 111 31.17 7.80 30.83
CA ASP A 111 32.39 7.18 30.33
C ASP A 111 32.09 6.04 29.33
N PRO A 112 33.08 5.59 28.53
CA PRO A 112 32.85 4.57 27.50
C PRO A 112 32.37 3.22 28.07
N GLU A 113 32.77 2.86 29.30
CA GLU A 113 32.35 1.61 29.93
C GLU A 113 30.87 1.67 30.33
N SER A 114 30.42 2.80 30.87
CA SER A 114 29.01 3.09 31.14
C SER A 114 28.17 3.04 29.87
N ARG A 115 28.63 3.68 28.77
CA ARG A 115 27.90 3.68 27.50
C ARG A 115 27.76 2.28 26.91
N SER A 116 28.83 1.50 26.91
CA SER A 116 28.77 0.10 26.48
C SER A 116 27.83 -0.74 27.37
N GLY A 117 27.72 -0.44 28.66
CA GLY A 117 26.76 -1.08 29.57
C GLY A 117 25.31 -0.70 29.25
N GLN A 118 25.05 0.57 28.93
CA GLN A 118 23.72 1.06 28.53
C GLN A 118 23.27 0.49 27.19
N ALA A 119 24.19 0.21 26.26
CA ALA A 119 23.86 -0.45 25.00
C ALA A 119 23.17 -1.81 25.20
N LEU A 120 23.54 -2.56 26.23
CA LEU A 120 22.88 -3.84 26.58
C LEU A 120 21.43 -3.65 27.04
N ILE A 121 21.12 -2.50 27.64
CA ILE A 121 19.75 -2.14 28.01
C ILE A 121 18.97 -1.83 26.74
N ILE A 122 19.55 -1.03 25.82
CA ILE A 122 18.92 -0.76 24.52
C ILE A 122 18.64 -2.06 23.75
N ASP A 123 19.55 -3.03 23.75
CA ASP A 123 19.29 -4.36 23.15
C ASP A 123 18.05 -5.04 23.76
N SER A 124 17.90 -4.98 25.09
CA SER A 124 16.70 -5.51 25.76
C SER A 124 15.43 -4.75 25.41
N LEU A 125 15.51 -3.45 25.11
CA LEU A 125 14.38 -2.66 24.61
C LEU A 125 14.02 -3.08 23.19
N VAL A 126 15.02 -3.35 22.33
CA VAL A 126 14.82 -3.89 20.99
C VAL A 126 14.12 -5.26 21.04
N ASP A 127 14.55 -6.16 21.91
CA ASP A 127 13.90 -7.47 22.12
C ASP A 127 12.45 -7.33 22.63
N SER A 128 12.21 -6.34 23.49
CA SER A 128 10.86 -6.03 23.97
C SER A 128 9.97 -5.49 22.84
N LEU A 129 10.51 -4.61 21.99
CA LEU A 129 9.83 -4.11 20.81
C LEU A 129 9.53 -5.22 19.82
N PHE A 130 10.43 -6.19 19.64
CA PHE A 130 10.19 -7.39 18.84
C PHE A 130 9.01 -8.21 19.36
N GLY A 131 8.90 -8.38 20.68
CA GLY A 131 7.76 -9.04 21.31
C GLY A 131 6.43 -8.28 21.13
N ILE A 132 6.45 -6.95 21.24
CA ILE A 132 5.28 -6.08 21.00
C ILE A 132 4.82 -6.18 19.54
N SER A 133 5.78 -6.13 18.62
CA SER A 133 5.52 -6.16 17.17
C SER A 133 4.87 -7.48 16.74
N ASN A 134 5.20 -8.59 17.41
CA ASN A 134 4.66 -9.91 17.12
C ASN A 134 3.48 -10.30 18.02
N ARG A 135 2.76 -9.33 18.57
CA ARG A 135 1.61 -9.60 19.44
C ARG A 135 0.39 -10.07 18.65
N GLU A 136 -0.25 -11.11 19.15
CA GLU A 136 -1.48 -11.67 18.59
C GLU A 136 -2.73 -11.13 19.30
N SER A 137 -3.78 -10.94 18.52
CA SER A 137 -5.15 -10.75 18.95
C SER A 137 -6.02 -11.92 18.46
N ILE A 138 -7.31 -11.89 18.77
CA ILE A 138 -8.30 -12.90 18.31
C ILE A 138 -8.40 -12.98 16.78
N VAL A 139 -7.99 -11.94 16.06
CA VAL A 139 -7.99 -11.85 14.59
C VAL A 139 -6.64 -12.18 13.95
N GLY A 140 -5.62 -12.52 14.76
CA GLY A 140 -4.24 -12.75 14.31
C GLY A 140 -3.27 -11.65 14.78
N TYR A 141 -2.13 -11.50 14.11
CA TYR A 141 -1.12 -10.50 14.48
C TYR A 141 -1.61 -9.07 14.29
N ILE A 142 -1.47 -8.25 15.33
CA ILE A 142 -2.00 -6.88 15.33
C ILE A 142 -1.23 -5.96 14.37
N PHE A 143 0.06 -6.23 14.15
CA PHE A 143 0.91 -5.51 13.20
C PHE A 143 1.09 -6.25 11.85
N GLY A 144 0.21 -7.21 11.54
CA GLY A 144 0.27 -8.03 10.31
C GLY A 144 -0.35 -7.39 9.06
N GLY A 145 -0.86 -6.15 9.14
CA GLY A 145 -1.52 -5.50 8.01
C GLY A 145 -2.77 -6.24 7.54
N THR A 146 -2.95 -6.34 6.22
CA THR A 146 -4.05 -7.08 5.57
C THR A 146 -3.97 -8.60 5.73
N ALA A 147 -2.79 -9.15 6.08
CA ALA A 147 -2.55 -10.57 6.26
C ALA A 147 -2.10 -10.93 7.69
N PRO A 148 -2.99 -10.86 8.70
CA PRO A 148 -2.64 -11.09 10.11
C PRO A 148 -2.35 -12.56 10.45
N GLY A 149 -2.33 -13.48 9.47
CA GLY A 149 -2.04 -14.90 9.67
C GLY A 149 -0.55 -15.24 9.73
N HIS A 150 0.34 -14.29 9.44
CA HIS A 150 1.79 -14.48 9.42
C HIS A 150 2.48 -13.54 10.39
N GLN A 151 3.57 -14.02 10.99
CA GLN A 151 4.37 -13.24 11.93
C GLN A 151 4.90 -11.97 11.24
N PRO A 152 4.59 -10.76 11.74
CA PRO A 152 4.92 -9.53 11.05
C PRO A 152 6.41 -9.21 11.10
N VAL A 153 7.11 -9.52 12.20
CA VAL A 153 8.55 -9.24 12.35
C VAL A 153 9.30 -10.54 12.59
N SER A 154 10.34 -10.79 11.80
CA SER A 154 11.24 -11.93 11.96
C SER A 154 12.68 -11.45 12.16
N PHE A 155 13.47 -12.18 12.95
CA PHE A 155 14.88 -11.88 13.14
C PHE A 155 15.72 -12.64 12.11
N VAL A 156 16.48 -11.91 11.29
CA VAL A 156 17.26 -12.44 10.16
C VAL A 156 18.63 -11.77 10.12
N ASN A 157 19.71 -12.56 10.11
CA ASN A 157 21.09 -12.09 9.93
C ASN A 157 21.52 -10.93 10.86
N GLY A 158 20.98 -10.86 12.08
CA GLY A 158 21.30 -9.79 13.02
C GLY A 158 20.44 -8.53 12.89
N GLY A 159 19.43 -8.55 12.02
CA GLY A 159 18.44 -7.48 11.86
C GLY A 159 17.00 -7.98 12.00
N TYR A 160 16.04 -7.06 11.95
CA TYR A 160 14.61 -7.31 12.08
C TYR A 160 13.92 -7.05 10.75
N ARG A 161 13.43 -8.12 10.11
CA ARG A 161 12.71 -8.07 8.84
C ARG A 161 11.22 -7.89 9.09
N PHE A 162 10.65 -6.81 8.58
CA PHE A 162 9.21 -6.57 8.58
C PHE A 162 8.58 -7.18 7.32
N THR A 163 7.64 -8.10 7.51
CA THR A 163 6.92 -8.82 6.45
C THR A 163 5.41 -8.57 6.50
N GLY A 164 4.95 -7.68 7.38
CA GLY A 164 3.56 -7.24 7.40
C GLY A 164 3.19 -6.52 6.09
N GLU A 165 2.00 -6.79 5.58
CA GLU A 165 1.48 -6.09 4.41
C GLU A 165 1.12 -4.63 4.76
N ARG A 166 1.02 -3.74 3.77
CA ARG A 166 0.53 -2.37 3.97
C ARG A 166 -0.97 -2.36 4.31
N GLY A 167 -1.45 -1.26 4.87
CA GLY A 167 -2.87 -1.13 5.25
C GLY A 167 -3.26 -1.95 6.48
N GLY A 168 -4.51 -2.41 6.55
CA GLY A 168 -5.03 -3.17 7.68
C GLY A 168 -6.20 -4.05 7.30
N LEU A 169 -6.54 -4.99 8.18
CA LEU A 169 -7.71 -5.86 8.02
C LEU A 169 -8.97 -5.04 8.27
N TYR A 170 -9.86 -4.98 7.28
CA TYR A 170 -11.17 -4.34 7.40
C TYR A 170 -12.21 -5.40 7.75
N ALA A 171 -12.91 -5.19 8.87
CA ALA A 171 -14.06 -6.02 9.23
C ALA A 171 -15.36 -5.37 8.72
N SER A 172 -16.34 -6.20 8.36
CA SER A 172 -17.69 -5.71 8.05
C SER A 172 -18.37 -5.28 9.35
N LEU A 173 -18.24 -3.99 9.69
CA LEU A 173 -18.72 -3.38 10.93
C LEU A 173 -19.91 -2.41 10.72
N GLY A 174 -20.69 -2.59 9.64
CA GLY A 174 -21.81 -1.69 9.32
C GLY A 174 -21.31 -0.29 8.95
N ASP A 175 -21.80 0.75 9.63
CA ASP A 175 -21.38 2.15 9.42
C ASP A 175 -19.92 2.40 9.85
N ALA A 176 -19.30 1.44 10.54
CA ALA A 176 -17.88 1.44 10.93
C ALA A 176 -17.00 0.58 10.01
N SER A 177 -17.47 0.19 8.82
CA SER A 177 -16.77 -0.73 7.89
C SER A 177 -15.38 -0.25 7.40
N ASP A 178 -15.11 1.06 7.44
CA ASP A 178 -13.83 1.64 7.03
C ASP A 178 -12.75 1.66 8.13
N ILE A 179 -12.95 0.92 9.22
CA ILE A 179 -11.99 0.88 10.35
C ILE A 179 -11.04 -0.31 10.18
N PRO A 180 -9.72 -0.07 10.00
CA PRO A 180 -8.73 -1.14 10.05
C PRO A 180 -8.57 -1.61 11.49
N ILE A 181 -8.70 -2.92 11.73
CA ILE A 181 -8.57 -3.54 13.07
C ILE A 181 -7.17 -4.10 13.33
N THR A 182 -6.30 -4.04 12.33
CA THR A 182 -4.86 -4.33 12.39
C THR A 182 -4.10 -3.17 11.74
N LEU A 183 -2.81 -3.03 12.05
CA LEU A 183 -1.91 -2.08 11.40
C LEU A 183 -0.88 -2.82 10.55
N GLY A 184 -0.53 -2.24 9.42
CA GLY A 184 0.47 -2.77 8.48
C GLY A 184 1.75 -1.94 8.50
N ALA A 185 2.48 -1.97 7.38
CA ALA A 185 3.79 -1.33 7.24
C ALA A 185 3.80 0.22 7.31
N ASP A 186 2.64 0.88 7.41
CA ASP A 186 2.51 2.35 7.31
C ASP A 186 2.62 3.08 8.67
N ASN A 187 3.37 2.51 9.62
CA ASN A 187 3.52 3.04 10.98
C ASN A 187 4.97 2.97 11.46
N ALA A 188 5.33 3.71 12.51
CA ALA A 188 6.71 3.82 13.01
C ALA A 188 7.41 2.48 13.38
N ILE A 189 6.64 1.42 13.66
CA ILE A 189 7.16 0.07 13.96
C ILE A 189 7.39 -0.71 12.67
N GLY A 190 6.43 -0.62 11.73
CA GLY A 190 6.42 -1.38 10.47
C GLY A 190 6.94 -0.65 9.25
N ALA A 191 7.39 0.60 9.41
CA ALA A 191 7.85 1.46 8.32
C ALA A 191 8.88 0.73 7.48
N LEU A 192 8.65 0.75 6.16
CA LEU A 192 9.54 0.19 5.15
C LEU A 192 10.57 1.25 4.76
N SER A 193 11.71 0.79 4.24
CA SER A 193 12.86 1.60 3.85
C SER A 193 12.57 2.77 2.89
N ASN A 194 13.41 3.81 2.99
CA ASN A 194 13.59 4.80 1.95
C ASN A 194 14.07 4.08 0.68
N ARG A 195 13.29 4.18 -0.40
CA ARG A 195 13.40 3.35 -1.61
C ARG A 195 14.72 3.62 -2.35
N VAL A 196 15.42 2.59 -2.85
CA VAL A 196 16.26 2.79 -4.05
C VAL A 196 15.29 2.95 -5.21
N GLN A 197 15.09 4.20 -5.62
CA GLN A 197 14.21 4.52 -6.71
C GLN A 197 14.92 4.33 -8.03
N GLY A 198 14.29 3.60 -8.94
CA GLY A 198 14.74 3.52 -10.32
C GLY A 198 14.73 4.91 -10.94
N THR A 199 15.90 5.49 -11.18
CA THR A 199 16.03 6.85 -11.74
C THR A 199 15.94 6.88 -13.26
N VAL A 200 16.04 5.70 -13.90
CA VAL A 200 16.00 5.54 -15.36
C VAL A 200 14.58 5.18 -15.79
N ASP A 201 14.06 5.92 -16.77
CA ASP A 201 12.86 5.52 -17.52
C ASP A 201 13.24 4.39 -18.49
N LEU A 202 12.71 3.20 -18.22
CA LEU A 202 12.98 2.00 -19.01
C LEU A 202 12.18 1.95 -20.31
N ASP A 203 11.18 2.84 -20.47
CA ASP A 203 10.36 3.03 -21.67
C ASP A 203 9.96 1.71 -22.35
N PRO A 204 9.01 0.93 -21.78
CA PRO A 204 8.65 -0.34 -22.35
C PRO A 204 7.87 -0.16 -23.66
N SER A 205 8.27 -0.88 -24.70
CA SER A 205 7.59 -0.95 -26.00
C SER A 205 6.49 -2.01 -26.00
N LEU A 206 5.55 -1.89 -26.95
CA LEU A 206 4.49 -2.87 -27.14
C LEU A 206 5.06 -4.23 -27.59
N THR A 207 4.43 -5.28 -27.08
CA THR A 207 4.59 -6.66 -27.53
C THR A 207 3.20 -7.26 -27.80
N ALA A 208 3.15 -8.40 -28.49
CA ALA A 208 1.88 -9.09 -28.73
C ALA A 208 1.19 -9.49 -27.42
N ASP A 209 1.98 -9.78 -26.37
CA ASP A 209 1.49 -10.23 -25.07
C ASP A 209 1.16 -9.09 -24.10
N THR A 210 1.41 -7.83 -24.48
CA THR A 210 1.10 -6.67 -23.63
C THR A 210 -0.41 -6.58 -23.40
N LEU A 211 -0.82 -6.56 -22.13
CA LEU A 211 -2.24 -6.53 -21.76
C LEU A 211 -2.82 -5.12 -21.96
N LEU A 212 -4.09 -5.03 -22.36
CA LEU A 212 -4.75 -3.73 -22.52
C LEU A 212 -4.87 -2.94 -21.20
N THR A 213 -4.91 -3.64 -20.07
CA THR A 213 -4.90 -3.04 -18.73
C THR A 213 -3.55 -2.44 -18.35
N GLU A 214 -2.48 -2.80 -19.04
CA GLU A 214 -1.13 -2.28 -18.82
C GLU A 214 -0.84 -1.04 -19.68
N LEU A 215 -1.82 -0.55 -20.44
CA LEU A 215 -1.67 0.62 -21.29
C LEU A 215 -2.31 1.85 -20.65
N ASN A 216 -1.61 2.98 -20.64
CA ASN A 216 -2.24 4.28 -20.36
C ASN A 216 -3.13 4.74 -21.54
N GLY A 217 -2.91 4.19 -22.73
CA GLY A 217 -3.61 4.55 -23.96
C GLY A 217 -3.15 5.92 -24.49
N ALA A 218 -3.41 6.19 -25.77
CA ALA A 218 -2.95 7.43 -26.42
C ALA A 218 -3.51 8.73 -25.83
N ARG A 219 -4.48 8.60 -24.93
CA ARG A 219 -5.14 9.69 -24.22
C ARG A 219 -4.83 9.73 -22.72
N ASN A 220 -4.00 8.82 -22.20
CA ASN A 220 -3.68 8.68 -20.78
C ASN A 220 -4.91 8.46 -19.87
N VAL A 221 -5.91 7.71 -20.36
CA VAL A 221 -7.13 7.38 -19.62
C VAL A 221 -7.37 5.87 -19.51
N GLY A 222 -6.40 5.06 -19.94
CA GLY A 222 -6.52 3.63 -20.13
C GLY A 222 -7.17 3.26 -21.47
N VAL A 223 -7.10 1.99 -21.82
CA VAL A 223 -7.74 1.43 -23.00
C VAL A 223 -9.03 0.71 -22.60
N SER A 224 -10.14 1.11 -23.20
CA SER A 224 -11.42 0.40 -23.07
C SER A 224 -11.65 -0.51 -24.29
N THR A 225 -12.36 -1.64 -24.10
CA THR A 225 -12.75 -2.53 -25.20
C THR A 225 -14.16 -2.20 -25.69
N GLY A 226 -14.42 -2.46 -26.96
CA GLY A 226 -15.72 -2.19 -27.57
C GLY A 226 -15.67 -2.17 -29.09
N ASN A 227 -16.67 -1.56 -29.70
CA ASN A 227 -16.75 -1.48 -31.16
C ASN A 227 -16.12 -0.18 -31.68
N ILE A 228 -15.35 -0.30 -32.76
CA ILE A 228 -14.78 0.83 -33.51
C ILE A 228 -15.21 0.76 -34.97
N GLN A 229 -15.03 1.85 -35.71
CA GLN A 229 -15.34 1.90 -37.14
C GLN A 229 -14.13 2.36 -37.96
N PHE A 230 -14.06 1.90 -39.20
CA PHE A 230 -13.10 2.41 -40.17
C PHE A 230 -13.74 2.58 -41.56
N SER A 231 -13.08 3.38 -42.39
CA SER A 231 -13.41 3.54 -43.80
C SER A 231 -12.14 3.68 -44.64
N PHE A 232 -12.20 3.24 -45.89
CA PHE A 232 -11.08 3.36 -46.82
C PHE A 232 -11.44 4.30 -47.97
N ASN A 233 -10.65 5.35 -48.18
CA ASN A 233 -10.78 6.32 -49.27
C ASN A 233 -12.21 6.89 -49.44
N GLY A 234 -12.91 7.15 -48.33
CA GLY A 234 -14.30 7.64 -48.34
C GLY A 234 -15.36 6.62 -48.75
N GLY A 235 -15.02 5.32 -48.76
CA GLY A 235 -15.92 4.20 -49.01
C GLY A 235 -16.90 3.90 -47.86
N PRO A 236 -17.65 2.78 -47.94
CA PRO A 236 -18.56 2.38 -46.86
C PRO A 236 -17.79 2.15 -45.56
N THR A 237 -18.44 2.46 -44.43
CA THR A 237 -17.88 2.21 -43.09
C THR A 237 -18.07 0.75 -42.69
N ALA A 238 -17.04 0.17 -42.09
CA ALA A 238 -17.10 -1.14 -41.47
C ALA A 238 -16.87 -1.03 -39.96
N THR A 239 -17.48 -1.94 -39.21
CA THR A 239 -17.37 -2.00 -37.74
C THR A 239 -16.47 -3.17 -37.35
N ILE A 240 -15.60 -2.94 -36.37
CA ILE A 240 -14.75 -3.96 -35.75
C ILE A 240 -15.25 -4.16 -34.32
N ASP A 241 -15.32 -5.41 -33.85
CA ASP A 241 -15.65 -5.76 -32.47
C ASP A 241 -14.38 -6.17 -31.73
N LEU A 242 -13.97 -5.35 -30.76
CA LEU A 242 -12.78 -5.57 -29.93
C LEU A 242 -13.16 -5.99 -28.51
N SER A 243 -14.43 -6.33 -28.25
CA SER A 243 -14.92 -6.64 -26.90
C SER A 243 -14.28 -7.90 -26.28
N SER A 244 -13.72 -8.79 -27.09
CA SER A 244 -13.04 -10.02 -26.63
C SER A 244 -11.51 -9.92 -26.60
N ALA A 245 -10.93 -8.74 -26.84
CA ALA A 245 -9.49 -8.55 -26.84
C ALA A 245 -8.96 -8.36 -25.41
N ASP A 246 -7.92 -9.10 -25.05
CA ASP A 246 -7.24 -8.96 -23.76
C ASP A 246 -5.84 -8.36 -23.94
N THR A 247 -5.21 -8.61 -25.09
CA THR A 247 -3.85 -8.18 -25.44
C THR A 247 -3.81 -7.28 -26.67
N VAL A 248 -2.67 -6.59 -26.86
CA VAL A 248 -2.39 -5.82 -28.08
C VAL A 248 -2.34 -6.73 -29.31
N GLY A 249 -1.82 -7.95 -29.17
CA GLY A 249 -1.85 -8.96 -30.24
C GLY A 249 -3.28 -9.28 -30.70
N ASP A 250 -4.22 -9.45 -29.77
CA ASP A 250 -5.63 -9.67 -30.11
C ASP A 250 -6.20 -8.48 -30.89
N ILE A 251 -5.83 -7.25 -30.51
CA ILE A 251 -6.26 -6.04 -31.23
C ILE A 251 -5.71 -6.03 -32.65
N THR A 252 -4.41 -6.27 -32.84
CA THR A 252 -3.81 -6.26 -34.17
C THR A 252 -4.43 -7.34 -35.06
N ASP A 253 -4.65 -8.54 -34.53
CA ASP A 253 -5.25 -9.65 -35.26
C ASP A 253 -6.72 -9.37 -35.65
N LEU A 254 -7.52 -8.83 -34.72
CA LEU A 254 -8.92 -8.47 -34.98
C LEU A 254 -9.05 -7.34 -36.00
N VAL A 255 -8.17 -6.33 -35.90
CA VAL A 255 -8.14 -5.20 -36.85
C VAL A 255 -7.71 -5.69 -38.23
N GLU A 256 -6.65 -6.50 -38.32
CA GLU A 256 -6.19 -7.09 -39.58
C GLU A 256 -7.27 -7.95 -40.23
N ALA A 257 -7.89 -8.85 -39.47
CA ALA A 257 -8.96 -9.71 -39.97
C ALA A 257 -10.16 -8.90 -40.50
N ALA A 258 -10.53 -7.81 -39.81
CA ALA A 258 -11.62 -6.94 -40.25
C ALA A 258 -11.28 -6.17 -41.54
N ILE A 259 -10.04 -5.71 -41.70
CA ILE A 259 -9.59 -5.04 -42.93
C ILE A 259 -9.56 -6.03 -44.10
N ILE A 260 -9.03 -7.24 -43.91
CA ILE A 260 -9.01 -8.29 -44.95
C ILE A 260 -10.43 -8.67 -45.38
N GLN A 261 -11.37 -8.77 -44.43
CA GLN A 261 -12.77 -9.02 -44.76
C GLN A 261 -13.37 -7.88 -45.61
N TYR A 262 -13.06 -6.62 -45.27
CA TYR A 262 -13.49 -5.46 -46.04
C TYR A 262 -12.91 -5.44 -47.46
N GLU A 263 -11.64 -5.80 -47.63
CA GLU A 263 -10.98 -5.96 -48.94
C GLU A 263 -11.74 -6.96 -49.82
N SER A 264 -12.11 -8.11 -49.27
CA SER A 264 -12.90 -9.14 -49.97
C SER A 264 -14.29 -8.62 -50.36
N ASP A 265 -15.00 -8.01 -49.41
CA ASP A 265 -16.38 -7.57 -49.62
C ASP A 265 -16.50 -6.41 -50.63
N ASN A 266 -15.46 -5.58 -50.73
CA ASN A 266 -15.45 -4.38 -51.58
C ASN A 266 -14.51 -4.47 -52.78
N SER A 267 -13.78 -5.58 -52.94
CA SER A 267 -12.79 -5.80 -54.02
C SER A 267 -11.71 -4.70 -54.08
N VAL A 268 -11.20 -4.30 -52.92
CA VAL A 268 -10.11 -3.31 -52.77
C VAL A 268 -8.88 -3.98 -52.15
N SER A 269 -7.73 -3.30 -52.19
CA SER A 269 -6.50 -3.72 -51.48
C SER A 269 -6.01 -2.53 -50.65
N ILE A 270 -5.89 -2.76 -49.35
CA ILE A 270 -5.62 -1.80 -48.28
C ILE A 270 -4.30 -2.15 -47.59
N LEU A 271 -4.11 -3.39 -47.13
CA LEU A 271 -2.92 -3.80 -46.38
C LEU A 271 -1.75 -4.14 -47.30
N GLY A 272 -0.57 -3.63 -46.94
CA GLY A 272 0.70 -4.02 -47.52
C GLY A 272 1.28 -5.29 -46.90
N ALA A 273 2.56 -5.55 -47.17
CA ALA A 273 3.22 -6.75 -46.66
C ALA A 273 3.48 -6.70 -45.14
N GLY A 274 3.45 -5.49 -44.55
CA GLY A 274 3.59 -5.29 -43.10
C GLY A 274 2.31 -5.48 -42.29
N GLY A 275 1.14 -5.63 -42.95
CA GLY A 275 -0.14 -5.90 -42.30
C GLY A 275 -0.50 -4.88 -41.21
N VAL A 276 -1.13 -5.38 -40.13
CA VAL A 276 -1.29 -4.64 -38.87
C VAL A 276 -0.26 -5.20 -37.89
N SER A 277 0.53 -4.32 -37.30
CA SER A 277 1.60 -4.68 -36.36
C SER A 277 1.71 -3.62 -35.26
N PHE A 278 2.80 -3.62 -34.52
CA PHE A 278 3.14 -2.59 -33.55
C PHE A 278 4.63 -2.24 -33.70
N SER A 279 4.97 -1.00 -33.37
CA SER A 279 6.34 -0.49 -33.43
C SER A 279 6.53 0.53 -32.33
N GLY A 280 7.47 0.25 -31.41
CA GLY A 280 7.63 1.04 -30.19
C GLY A 280 6.35 0.99 -29.35
N GLY A 281 5.87 2.15 -28.91
CA GLY A 281 4.63 2.28 -28.15
C GLY A 281 3.33 2.32 -28.98
N SER A 282 3.38 2.23 -30.32
CA SER A 282 2.22 2.46 -31.19
C SER A 282 1.82 1.24 -32.02
N ILE A 283 0.51 1.10 -32.29
CA ILE A 283 0.00 0.21 -33.34
C ILE A 283 0.40 0.78 -34.71
N SER A 284 0.86 -0.08 -35.61
CA SER A 284 1.23 0.27 -36.97
C SER A 284 0.34 -0.43 -37.99
N ILE A 285 -0.07 0.27 -39.04
CA ILE A 285 -0.85 -0.29 -40.14
C ILE A 285 -0.16 0.08 -41.45
N ASP A 286 0.32 -0.93 -42.18
CA ASP A 286 0.96 -0.76 -43.48
C ASP A 286 -0.10 -0.54 -44.57
N VAL A 287 -0.31 0.71 -44.94
CA VAL A 287 -1.24 1.11 -46.02
C VAL A 287 -0.43 1.70 -47.19
N PRO A 288 -0.05 0.91 -48.21
CA PRO A 288 0.87 1.34 -49.26
C PRO A 288 0.28 2.42 -50.19
N SER A 289 -1.04 2.59 -50.24
CA SER A 289 -1.68 3.64 -51.03
C SER A 289 -3.07 4.02 -50.51
N ASN A 290 -3.47 5.27 -50.74
CA ASN A 290 -4.73 5.87 -50.26
C ASN A 290 -4.82 5.97 -48.73
N ASP A 291 -5.97 6.45 -48.25
CA ASP A 291 -6.20 6.79 -46.85
C ASP A 291 -7.14 5.77 -46.19
N LEU A 292 -6.69 5.18 -45.09
CA LEU A 292 -7.50 4.39 -44.16
C LEU A 292 -7.77 5.23 -42.90
N THR A 293 -9.04 5.48 -42.58
CA THR A 293 -9.42 6.30 -41.43
C THR A 293 -10.21 5.48 -40.42
N PHE A 294 -9.83 5.60 -39.14
CA PHE A 294 -10.59 5.07 -38.02
C PHE A 294 -11.40 6.17 -37.33
N SER A 295 -12.53 5.78 -36.76
CA SER A 295 -13.40 6.67 -35.99
C SER A 295 -14.12 5.91 -34.90
N ASP A 296 -14.38 6.59 -33.80
CA ASP A 296 -15.23 6.08 -32.73
C ASP A 296 -16.71 6.06 -33.11
N ILE A 297 -17.42 5.06 -32.58
CA ILE A 297 -18.89 5.04 -32.58
C ILE A 297 -19.39 6.10 -31.60
N ALA A 298 -20.57 6.67 -31.86
CA ALA A 298 -21.17 7.67 -30.97
C ALA A 298 -21.25 7.18 -29.51
N GLY A 299 -20.55 7.86 -28.61
CA GLY A 299 -20.47 7.53 -27.17
C GLY A 299 -19.32 6.58 -26.80
N SER A 300 -18.51 6.14 -27.75
CA SER A 300 -17.28 5.37 -27.55
C SER A 300 -16.03 6.26 -27.68
N SER A 301 -14.93 5.84 -27.06
CA SER A 301 -13.59 6.43 -27.26
C SER A 301 -12.52 5.38 -27.58
N VAL A 302 -12.90 4.13 -27.82
CA VAL A 302 -11.99 3.00 -27.98
C VAL A 302 -10.95 3.22 -29.08
N ALA A 303 -11.34 3.76 -30.24
CA ALA A 303 -10.41 4.03 -31.34
C ALA A 303 -9.41 5.13 -30.99
N ALA A 304 -9.84 6.15 -30.25
CA ALA A 304 -8.96 7.22 -29.77
C ALA A 304 -8.05 6.74 -28.64
N ASP A 305 -8.53 5.89 -27.75
CA ASP A 305 -7.75 5.31 -26.64
C ASP A 305 -6.65 4.36 -27.18
N LEU A 306 -6.95 3.62 -28.25
CA LEU A 306 -6.00 2.80 -29.02
C LEU A 306 -5.12 3.61 -30.01
N GLY A 307 -5.20 4.94 -29.99
CA GLY A 307 -4.37 5.78 -30.87
C GLY A 307 -4.65 5.60 -32.37
N LEU A 308 -5.72 4.90 -32.76
CA LEU A 308 -6.12 4.68 -34.15
C LEU A 308 -6.90 5.88 -34.70
N ALA A 309 -7.64 6.59 -33.84
CA ALA A 309 -8.39 7.79 -34.20
C ALA A 309 -7.82 9.04 -33.50
N THR A 310 -7.57 10.09 -34.27
CA THR A 310 -7.10 11.39 -33.78
C THR A 310 -8.13 12.48 -34.05
N THR A 311 -8.03 13.61 -33.34
CA THR A 311 -8.88 14.79 -33.60
C THR A 311 -7.99 16.01 -33.84
N PRO A 312 -7.89 16.53 -35.08
CA PRO A 312 -8.58 16.10 -36.31
C PRO A 312 -8.08 14.75 -36.84
N ALA A 313 -8.94 14.02 -37.55
CA ALA A 313 -8.63 12.67 -38.04
C ALA A 313 -7.44 12.65 -39.01
N THR A 314 -6.41 11.90 -38.66
CA THR A 314 -5.24 11.62 -39.50
C THR A 314 -5.35 10.21 -40.07
N PRO A 315 -5.42 10.04 -41.41
CA PRO A 315 -5.48 8.71 -42.01
C PRO A 315 -4.15 7.96 -41.88
N PHE A 316 -4.24 6.63 -41.87
CA PHE A 316 -3.13 5.74 -42.14
C PHE A 316 -2.91 5.64 -43.65
N ASN A 317 -1.68 5.88 -44.09
CA ASN A 317 -1.26 5.83 -45.49
C ASN A 317 0.27 5.63 -45.60
N SER A 318 0.81 5.66 -46.81
CA SER A 318 2.25 5.38 -47.05
C SER A 318 3.20 6.36 -46.35
N GLY A 319 2.71 7.53 -45.94
CA GLY A 319 3.48 8.53 -45.19
C GLY A 319 3.20 8.55 -43.69
N ASN A 320 2.20 7.80 -43.22
CA ASN A 320 1.77 7.77 -41.83
C ASN A 320 1.24 6.37 -41.48
N ALA A 321 2.14 5.49 -41.06
CA ALA A 321 1.80 4.10 -40.71
C ALA A 321 1.64 3.89 -39.20
N LEU A 322 1.91 4.89 -38.35
CA LEU A 322 1.88 4.76 -36.89
C LEU A 322 0.66 5.46 -36.30
N GLY A 323 0.01 4.80 -35.34
CA GLY A 323 -1.00 5.41 -34.49
C GLY A 323 -0.39 6.26 -33.37
N GLY A 324 -1.23 6.69 -32.44
CA GLY A 324 -0.79 7.28 -31.17
C GLY A 324 0.01 6.29 -30.33
N ASP A 325 0.97 6.80 -29.57
CA ASP A 325 1.68 6.04 -28.54
C ASP A 325 0.69 5.62 -27.45
N LEU A 326 0.67 4.33 -27.10
CA LEU A 326 -0.22 3.76 -26.10
C LEU A 326 0.35 3.82 -24.68
N ASP A 327 1.60 4.29 -24.54
CA ASP A 327 2.28 4.45 -23.26
C ASP A 327 2.17 3.16 -22.41
N PRO A 328 2.88 2.09 -22.81
CA PRO A 328 2.86 0.83 -22.09
C PRO A 328 3.48 1.01 -20.72
N LYS A 329 2.94 0.30 -19.73
CA LYS A 329 3.52 0.25 -18.38
C LYS A 329 4.42 -0.97 -18.24
N LEU A 330 5.46 -0.81 -17.43
CA LEU A 330 6.30 -1.88 -16.96
C LEU A 330 5.46 -2.85 -16.13
N SER A 331 5.55 -4.12 -16.49
CA SER A 331 4.88 -5.22 -15.82
C SER A 331 5.85 -6.38 -15.61
N TRP A 332 5.50 -7.34 -14.76
CA TRP A 332 6.37 -8.51 -14.51
C TRP A 332 6.55 -9.38 -15.76
N THR A 333 5.64 -9.32 -16.72
CA THR A 333 5.71 -10.03 -18.00
C THR A 333 6.45 -9.24 -19.08
N THR A 334 6.78 -7.96 -18.84
CA THR A 334 7.49 -7.13 -19.81
C THR A 334 8.86 -7.74 -20.15
N PRO A 335 9.14 -8.05 -21.43
CA PRO A 335 10.43 -8.57 -21.85
C PRO A 335 11.52 -7.50 -21.77
N ILE A 336 12.74 -7.90 -21.40
CA ILE A 336 13.89 -6.98 -21.34
C ILE A 336 14.23 -6.40 -22.71
N SER A 337 14.05 -7.18 -23.77
CA SER A 337 14.23 -6.73 -25.16
C SER A 337 13.23 -5.65 -25.59
N ALA A 338 12.11 -5.49 -24.88
CA ALA A 338 11.11 -4.47 -25.15
C ALA A 338 11.40 -3.14 -24.44
N MET A 339 12.40 -3.07 -23.55
CA MET A 339 12.75 -1.84 -22.85
C MET A 339 13.66 -0.95 -23.71
N SER A 340 13.10 0.04 -24.40
CA SER A 340 13.90 0.95 -25.24
C SER A 340 14.85 1.82 -24.42
N GLY A 341 14.52 2.08 -23.15
CA GLY A 341 15.39 2.83 -22.22
C GLY A 341 16.76 2.20 -22.01
N LEU A 342 16.90 0.88 -22.22
CA LEU A 342 18.19 0.19 -22.14
C LEU A 342 19.07 0.37 -23.38
N GLY A 343 18.55 0.96 -24.46
CA GLY A 343 19.30 1.15 -25.71
C GLY A 343 19.80 -0.15 -26.37
N GLY A 344 19.21 -1.30 -26.00
CA GLY A 344 19.64 -2.63 -26.46
C GLY A 344 20.89 -3.19 -25.75
N ALA A 345 21.33 -2.57 -24.65
CA ALA A 345 22.43 -3.09 -23.84
C ALA A 345 22.07 -4.43 -23.18
N ALA A 346 23.03 -5.35 -23.17
CA ALA A 346 22.88 -6.61 -22.44
C ALA A 346 23.13 -6.39 -20.95
N LEU A 347 22.29 -7.00 -20.11
CA LEU A 347 22.50 -7.02 -18.67
C LEU A 347 23.65 -7.98 -18.30
N ASP A 348 24.32 -7.69 -17.19
CA ASP A 348 25.41 -8.48 -16.64
C ASP A 348 25.24 -8.61 -15.10
N GLN A 349 26.33 -8.76 -14.36
CA GLN A 349 26.32 -8.89 -12.91
C GLN A 349 26.29 -7.55 -12.17
N ILE A 350 25.62 -7.55 -11.02
CA ILE A 350 25.54 -6.44 -10.07
C ILE A 350 26.02 -6.90 -8.70
N THR A 351 26.68 -6.01 -7.96
CA THR A 351 27.04 -6.25 -6.55
C THR A 351 25.94 -5.67 -5.64
N LEU A 352 25.32 -6.52 -4.83
CA LEU A 352 24.36 -6.13 -3.80
C LEU A 352 24.97 -6.41 -2.43
N SER A 353 25.27 -5.37 -1.66
CA SER A 353 25.49 -5.49 -0.22
C SER A 353 24.16 -5.35 0.49
N SER A 354 23.80 -6.29 1.35
CA SER A 354 22.60 -6.20 2.21
C SER A 354 22.72 -7.16 3.38
N ASN A 355 22.22 -6.77 4.55
CA ASN A 355 22.20 -7.64 5.75
C ASN A 355 23.58 -8.13 6.19
N GLY A 356 24.62 -7.31 5.97
CA GLY A 356 26.01 -7.62 6.32
C GLY A 356 26.67 -8.67 5.41
N ALA A 357 26.01 -9.02 4.29
CA ALA A 357 26.54 -9.93 3.27
C ALA A 357 26.60 -9.23 1.91
N VAL A 358 27.57 -9.64 1.10
CA VAL A 358 27.72 -9.17 -0.29
C VAL A 358 27.31 -10.30 -1.23
N TYR A 359 26.39 -10.00 -2.12
CA TYR A 359 25.83 -10.89 -3.12
C TYR A 359 26.23 -10.40 -4.52
N THR A 360 26.49 -11.33 -5.42
CA THR A 360 26.61 -11.05 -6.85
C THR A 360 25.34 -11.53 -7.52
N ILE A 361 24.56 -10.60 -8.06
CA ILE A 361 23.29 -10.87 -8.76
C ILE A 361 23.61 -10.96 -10.25
N ASP A 362 23.38 -12.13 -10.86
CA ASP A 362 23.61 -12.34 -12.28
C ASP A 362 22.31 -12.14 -13.07
N LEU A 363 22.26 -11.08 -13.89
CA LEU A 363 21.12 -10.75 -14.74
C LEU A 363 21.36 -11.09 -16.22
N SER A 364 22.50 -11.70 -16.56
CA SER A 364 22.86 -11.99 -17.97
C SER A 364 21.90 -12.98 -18.65
N GLY A 365 21.22 -13.82 -17.87
CA GLY A 365 20.22 -14.78 -18.34
C GLY A 365 18.77 -14.30 -18.24
N ALA A 366 18.53 -13.07 -17.76
CA ALA A 366 17.17 -12.57 -17.57
C ALA A 366 16.49 -12.27 -18.93
N THR A 367 15.22 -12.65 -19.06
CA THR A 367 14.42 -12.39 -20.26
C THR A 367 13.24 -11.44 -20.01
N THR A 368 12.75 -11.39 -18.78
CA THR A 368 11.60 -10.58 -18.34
C THR A 368 11.88 -9.86 -17.01
N MET A 369 11.05 -8.89 -16.66
CA MET A 369 11.09 -8.24 -15.34
C MET A 369 10.88 -9.23 -14.18
N ALA A 370 10.11 -10.30 -14.38
CA ALA A 370 9.96 -11.36 -13.39
C ALA A 370 11.28 -12.10 -13.11
N ASP A 371 12.15 -12.25 -14.11
CA ASP A 371 13.47 -12.85 -13.94
C ASP A 371 14.38 -11.92 -13.12
N ILE A 372 14.33 -10.61 -13.38
CA ILE A 372 15.08 -9.60 -12.58
C ILE A 372 14.63 -9.66 -11.12
N ARG A 373 13.32 -9.63 -10.85
CA ARG A 373 12.79 -9.77 -9.48
C ARG A 373 13.28 -11.05 -8.82
N SER A 374 13.17 -12.18 -9.53
CA SER A 374 13.58 -13.48 -9.00
C SER A 374 15.07 -13.52 -8.68
N ALA A 375 15.91 -12.87 -9.47
CA ALA A 375 17.35 -12.80 -9.25
C ALA A 375 17.71 -11.99 -7.99
N PHE A 376 17.05 -10.84 -7.76
CA PHE A 376 17.26 -10.01 -6.56
C PHE A 376 16.70 -10.67 -5.28
N GLU A 377 15.53 -11.29 -5.37
CA GLU A 377 14.84 -11.90 -4.21
C GLU A 377 15.35 -13.31 -3.89
N ALA A 378 16.16 -13.90 -4.77
CA ALA A 378 16.81 -15.18 -4.52
C ALA A 378 17.75 -15.11 -3.31
N GLY A 379 17.91 -16.24 -2.61
CA GLY A 379 18.96 -16.39 -1.61
C GLY A 379 18.77 -15.62 -0.29
N ASN A 380 17.57 -15.09 -0.01
CA ASN A 380 17.28 -14.34 1.21
C ASN A 380 18.20 -13.12 1.40
N THR A 381 18.48 -12.42 0.30
CA THR A 381 19.13 -11.10 0.25
C THR A 381 18.45 -10.06 1.16
N GLY A 382 17.17 -10.27 1.49
CA GLY A 382 16.36 -9.37 2.31
C GLY A 382 15.94 -8.10 1.58
N VAL A 383 16.02 -8.13 0.25
CA VAL A 383 15.47 -7.10 -0.62
C VAL A 383 14.22 -7.60 -1.32
N ARG A 384 13.37 -6.68 -1.73
CA ARG A 384 12.18 -6.91 -2.56
C ARG A 384 12.22 -5.95 -3.74
N VAL A 385 11.72 -6.41 -4.89
CA VAL A 385 11.60 -5.58 -6.08
C VAL A 385 10.15 -5.14 -6.25
N GLU A 386 9.94 -3.84 -6.42
CA GLU A 386 8.62 -3.25 -6.63
C GLU A 386 8.60 -2.46 -7.93
N LEU A 387 7.63 -2.69 -8.79
CA LEU A 387 7.40 -1.80 -9.94
C LEU A 387 6.95 -0.43 -9.43
N ASP A 388 7.44 0.64 -10.05
CA ASP A 388 7.05 1.98 -9.65
C ASP A 388 5.63 2.33 -10.12
N GLU A 389 4.96 3.22 -9.39
CA GLU A 389 3.59 3.63 -9.72
C GLU A 389 3.51 4.36 -11.07
N ASN A 390 4.60 4.99 -11.49
CA ASN A 390 4.72 5.60 -12.81
C ASN A 390 4.69 4.58 -13.96
N GLY A 391 4.94 3.29 -13.68
CA GLY A 391 5.00 2.23 -14.69
C GLY A 391 6.21 2.33 -15.64
N ARG A 392 7.24 3.10 -15.29
CA ARG A 392 8.41 3.39 -16.14
C ARG A 392 9.73 2.93 -15.53
N SER A 393 9.77 2.74 -14.21
CA SER A 393 10.93 2.22 -13.50
C SER A 393 10.53 1.18 -12.45
N PHE A 394 11.53 0.64 -11.75
CA PHE A 394 11.31 -0.24 -10.61
C PHE A 394 12.23 0.15 -9.46
N ASN A 395 11.84 -0.27 -8.26
CA ASN A 395 12.48 0.07 -7.02
C ASN A 395 13.01 -1.20 -6.35
N ILE A 396 14.09 -1.05 -5.61
CA ILE A 396 14.61 -2.09 -4.73
C ILE A 396 14.48 -1.59 -3.31
N VAL A 397 13.80 -2.37 -2.47
CA VAL A 397 13.57 -2.03 -1.08
C VAL A 397 14.23 -3.05 -0.18
N THR A 398 14.90 -2.61 0.87
CA THR A 398 15.31 -3.50 1.96
C THR A 398 14.15 -3.64 2.94
N GLU A 399 13.90 -4.86 3.39
CA GLU A 399 12.87 -5.18 4.37
C GLU A 399 13.44 -5.37 5.78
N THR A 400 14.77 -5.37 5.91
CA THR A 400 15.46 -5.68 7.16
C THR A 400 16.03 -4.42 7.79
N ALA A 401 15.49 -4.07 8.97
CA ALA A 401 16.06 -3.08 9.85
C ALA A 401 17.32 -3.66 10.51
N GLY A 402 18.44 -2.96 10.38
CA GLY A 402 19.75 -3.42 10.84
C GLY A 402 20.66 -2.23 11.10
N VAL A 403 21.85 -2.46 11.64
CA VAL A 403 22.90 -1.43 11.86
C VAL A 403 23.46 -0.88 10.54
N ARG A 404 24.29 0.17 10.57
CA ARG A 404 24.87 0.78 9.35
C ARG A 404 25.62 -0.22 8.48
N GLY A 405 26.39 -1.12 9.07
CA GLY A 405 27.10 -2.19 8.34
C GLY A 405 26.19 -3.22 7.64
N GLN A 406 24.87 -3.20 7.91
CA GLN A 406 23.87 -4.05 7.27
C GLN A 406 23.06 -3.31 6.20
N ALA A 407 23.36 -2.03 5.96
CA ALA A 407 22.68 -1.23 4.96
C ALA A 407 22.76 -1.84 3.57
N MET A 408 21.72 -1.58 2.79
CA MET A 408 21.68 -1.97 1.39
C MET A 408 22.54 -1.01 0.57
N SER A 409 23.41 -1.55 -0.28
CA SER A 409 24.15 -0.79 -1.29
C SER A 409 24.22 -1.60 -2.57
N ILE A 410 23.99 -0.94 -3.70
CA ILE A 410 23.99 -1.56 -5.02
C ILE A 410 25.06 -0.86 -5.85
N ALA A 411 26.02 -1.65 -6.33
CA ALA A 411 27.18 -1.19 -7.09
C ALA A 411 27.40 -2.09 -8.31
N GLU A 412 28.30 -1.66 -9.20
CA GLU A 412 28.64 -2.43 -10.39
C GLU A 412 29.61 -3.58 -10.08
N VAL A 413 29.86 -4.42 -11.08
CA VAL A 413 30.92 -5.42 -11.07
C VAL A 413 32.03 -4.99 -12.02
N ALA A 414 33.29 -5.14 -11.60
CA ALA A 414 34.45 -4.74 -12.39
C ALA A 414 34.47 -5.43 -13.76
N GLY A 415 34.53 -4.63 -14.84
CA GLY A 415 34.62 -5.14 -16.21
C GLY A 415 33.29 -5.63 -16.82
N GLY A 416 32.16 -5.37 -16.14
CA GLY A 416 30.82 -5.61 -16.68
C GLY A 416 30.26 -4.43 -17.50
N ASN A 417 28.96 -4.47 -17.79
CA ASN A 417 28.26 -3.48 -18.62
C ASN A 417 27.62 -2.31 -17.85
N ASP A 418 28.08 -2.00 -16.64
CA ASP A 418 27.47 -1.00 -15.75
C ASP A 418 25.94 -1.21 -15.59
N THR A 419 25.56 -2.46 -15.30
CA THR A 419 24.15 -2.91 -15.32
C THR A 419 23.30 -2.23 -14.26
N ALA A 420 23.85 -1.91 -13.08
CA ALA A 420 23.09 -1.20 -12.05
C ALA A 420 22.74 0.23 -12.49
N THR A 421 23.65 0.89 -13.20
CA THR A 421 23.48 2.23 -13.76
C THR A 421 22.49 2.19 -14.93
N LEU A 422 22.61 1.22 -15.83
CA LEU A 422 21.67 1.03 -16.94
C LEU A 422 20.22 0.80 -16.47
N LEU A 423 20.04 0.05 -15.39
CA LEU A 423 18.73 -0.19 -14.78
C LEU A 423 18.28 0.95 -13.85
N GLY A 424 19.14 1.94 -13.58
CA GLY A 424 18.84 3.05 -12.67
C GLY A 424 18.73 2.65 -11.20
N VAL A 425 19.32 1.52 -10.79
CA VAL A 425 19.20 0.96 -9.42
C VAL A 425 20.50 1.02 -8.62
N ARG A 426 21.53 1.67 -9.15
CA ARG A 426 22.76 1.92 -8.41
C ARG A 426 22.49 2.86 -7.23
N SER A 427 22.91 2.48 -6.02
CA SER A 427 22.58 3.27 -4.81
C SER A 427 23.33 4.61 -4.73
N LEU A 428 24.53 4.70 -5.33
CA LEU A 428 25.26 5.95 -5.50
C LEU A 428 25.52 6.22 -6.98
N SER A 429 24.85 7.24 -7.51
CA SER A 429 24.98 7.72 -8.88
C SER A 429 25.33 9.22 -8.90
N SER A 430 25.52 9.80 -10.10
CA SER A 430 25.70 11.25 -10.24
C SER A 430 24.51 12.06 -9.75
N ASP A 431 23.32 11.48 -9.81
CA ASP A 431 22.05 12.16 -9.56
C ASP A 431 21.54 11.89 -8.14
N THR A 432 22.27 11.09 -7.36
CA THR A 432 21.96 10.85 -5.94
C THR A 432 22.03 12.19 -5.20
N LEU A 433 20.95 12.51 -4.49
CA LEU A 433 20.85 13.76 -3.75
C LEU A 433 21.79 13.73 -2.54
N LEU A 434 22.38 14.87 -2.24
CA LEU A 434 23.28 15.00 -1.09
C LEU A 434 22.50 14.89 0.22
N ASP A 435 21.21 15.25 0.23
CA ASP A 435 20.32 15.10 1.38
C ASP A 435 20.11 13.62 1.77
N ASP A 436 20.22 12.68 0.81
CA ASP A 436 20.05 11.24 1.08
C ASP A 436 21.28 10.63 1.78
N PHE A 437 22.41 11.33 1.80
CA PHE A 437 23.63 10.85 2.47
C PHE A 437 23.42 10.74 3.97
N ASN A 438 24.17 9.81 4.57
CA ASN A 438 24.23 9.63 6.03
C ASN A 438 22.85 9.36 6.65
N ASP A 439 22.05 8.46 6.05
CA ASP A 439 20.71 8.09 6.49
C ASP A 439 19.70 9.28 6.44
N GLY A 440 19.82 10.11 5.41
CA GLY A 440 18.96 11.27 5.19
C GLY A 440 19.34 12.53 5.99
N ARG A 441 20.53 12.57 6.59
CA ARG A 441 21.05 13.76 7.30
C ARG A 441 21.57 14.81 6.33
N GLY A 442 22.05 14.37 5.19
CA GLY A 442 22.75 15.20 4.24
C GLY A 442 24.23 15.36 4.54
N VAL A 443 24.82 16.38 3.91
CA VAL A 443 26.23 16.77 4.07
C VAL A 443 26.30 18.17 4.67
N GLY A 444 26.88 18.28 5.86
CA GLY A 444 26.99 19.55 6.59
C GLY A 444 28.21 20.36 6.15
N ILE A 445 27.97 21.60 5.71
CA ILE A 445 29.00 22.56 5.30
C ILE A 445 29.09 23.76 6.25
N VAL A 446 30.23 24.44 6.28
CA VAL A 446 30.43 25.68 7.04
C VAL A 446 30.39 26.87 6.09
N THR A 447 29.42 27.77 6.29
CA THR A 447 29.28 28.95 5.42
C THR A 447 29.09 30.23 6.22
N GLY A 448 29.50 31.36 5.62
CA GLY A 448 29.22 32.70 6.14
C GLY A 448 29.96 33.06 7.44
N ARG A 449 31.07 32.38 7.75
CA ARG A 449 31.90 32.71 8.91
C ARG A 449 32.52 34.08 8.74
N THR A 450 32.43 34.89 9.79
CA THR A 450 33.01 36.23 9.83
C THR A 450 34.29 36.25 10.64
N ASP A 451 35.27 37.03 10.18
CA ASP A 451 36.48 37.27 10.93
C ASP A 451 36.12 38.09 12.20
N PRO A 452 36.47 37.59 13.40
CA PRO A 452 36.12 38.21 14.67
C PRO A 452 36.71 39.61 14.86
N LEU A 453 37.74 39.99 14.09
CA LEU A 453 38.37 41.31 14.15
C LEU A 453 37.74 42.31 13.17
N THR A 454 37.36 41.86 11.96
CA THR A 454 36.86 42.74 10.89
C THR A 454 35.34 42.73 10.75
N GLY A 455 34.66 41.70 11.25
CA GLY A 455 33.21 41.51 11.13
C GLY A 455 32.71 41.23 9.71
N LEU A 456 33.62 41.06 8.74
CA LEU A 456 33.32 40.69 7.37
C LEU A 456 33.44 39.17 7.19
N VAL A 457 32.76 38.62 6.20
CA VAL A 457 32.89 37.20 5.84
C VAL A 457 34.32 36.95 5.37
N ASP A 458 34.98 35.95 5.98
CA ASP A 458 36.32 35.52 5.59
C ASP A 458 36.23 34.18 4.87
N PRO A 459 36.51 34.12 3.56
CA PRO A 459 36.51 32.87 2.80
C PRO A 459 37.46 31.81 3.38
N ALA A 460 38.55 32.20 4.03
CA ALA A 460 39.48 31.25 4.62
C ALA A 460 38.86 30.48 5.81
N LEU A 461 37.86 31.06 6.47
CA LEU A 461 37.12 30.42 7.57
C LEU A 461 35.93 29.57 7.09
N ASN A 462 35.61 29.60 5.79
CA ASN A 462 34.57 28.78 5.19
C ASN A 462 35.12 27.50 4.54
N VAL A 463 36.44 27.39 4.36
CA VAL A 463 37.07 26.15 3.83
C VAL A 463 36.62 24.96 4.66
N ASP A 464 35.93 24.01 4.02
CA ASP A 464 35.38 22.82 4.67
C ASP A 464 36.46 21.76 4.89
N PHE A 465 37.31 21.56 3.88
CA PHE A 465 38.41 20.62 3.97
C PHE A 465 39.54 20.95 2.99
N ASN A 466 40.71 20.38 3.28
CA ASN A 466 41.90 20.51 2.44
C ASN A 466 42.26 19.16 1.86
N ILE A 467 42.49 19.12 0.55
CA ILE A 467 43.06 17.98 -0.17
C ILE A 467 44.57 18.22 -0.27
N THR A 468 45.38 17.29 0.22
CA THR A 468 46.84 17.35 0.11
C THR A 468 47.31 16.28 -0.87
N LEU A 469 47.93 16.70 -1.97
CA LEU A 469 48.56 15.80 -2.94
C LEU A 469 49.85 15.22 -2.35
N GLY A 470 50.35 14.14 -2.93
CA GLY A 470 51.50 13.40 -2.39
C GLY A 470 52.83 14.15 -2.44
N ASP A 471 52.92 15.24 -3.21
CA ASP A 471 54.06 16.18 -3.20
C ASP A 471 53.93 17.29 -2.13
N GLY A 472 52.83 17.28 -1.36
CA GLY A 472 52.52 18.23 -0.30
C GLY A 472 51.74 19.47 -0.75
N PHE A 473 51.35 19.57 -2.04
CA PHE A 473 50.51 20.67 -2.50
C PHE A 473 49.10 20.56 -1.89
N VAL A 474 48.58 21.67 -1.37
CA VAL A 474 47.28 21.73 -0.68
C VAL A 474 46.27 22.48 -1.53
N ILE A 475 45.12 21.86 -1.74
CA ILE A 475 43.95 22.40 -2.43
C ILE A 475 42.86 22.62 -1.36
N PRO A 476 42.53 23.88 -1.01
CA PRO A 476 41.41 24.18 -0.14
C PRO A 476 40.10 24.03 -0.91
N ILE A 477 39.09 23.42 -0.28
CA ILE A 477 37.74 23.27 -0.81
C ILE A 477 36.76 23.99 0.11
N ASP A 478 36.03 24.96 -0.44
CA ASP A 478 34.97 25.75 0.22
C ASP A 478 33.66 25.49 -0.51
N LEU A 479 32.81 24.64 0.06
CA LEU A 479 31.54 24.25 -0.54
C LEU A 479 30.45 25.26 -0.16
N SER A 480 29.58 25.54 -1.11
CA SER A 480 28.45 26.44 -0.94
C SER A 480 27.11 25.69 -0.96
N PRO A 481 26.01 26.30 -0.47
CA PRO A 481 24.70 25.64 -0.48
C PRO A 481 24.20 25.30 -1.90
N SER A 482 24.68 26.00 -2.94
CA SER A 482 24.36 25.66 -4.33
C SER A 482 25.08 24.42 -4.85
N ASP A 483 26.16 24.00 -4.18
CA ASP A 483 26.89 22.78 -4.55
C ASP A 483 26.23 21.54 -3.92
N MET A 484 25.47 21.71 -2.82
CA MET A 484 24.84 20.63 -2.03
C MET A 484 23.49 20.19 -2.62
N VAL A 485 23.46 19.84 -3.91
CA VAL A 485 22.24 19.36 -4.58
C VAL A 485 22.33 17.86 -4.81
N ASP A 486 23.25 17.45 -5.68
CA ASP A 486 23.50 16.07 -6.07
C ASP A 486 25.02 15.81 -6.16
N VAL A 487 25.40 14.53 -6.28
CA VAL A 487 26.81 14.12 -6.34
C VAL A 487 27.54 14.80 -7.50
N SER A 488 26.86 14.98 -8.64
CA SER A 488 27.39 15.69 -9.80
C SER A 488 27.79 17.13 -9.45
N SER A 489 26.92 17.87 -8.76
CA SER A 489 27.15 19.26 -8.37
C SER A 489 28.35 19.39 -7.44
N VAL A 490 28.48 18.50 -6.44
CA VAL A 490 29.62 18.49 -5.52
C VAL A 490 30.92 18.16 -6.21
N LEU A 491 30.94 17.11 -7.06
CA LEU A 491 32.13 16.74 -7.83
C LEU A 491 32.56 17.86 -8.79
N ASN A 492 31.60 18.52 -9.44
CA ASN A 492 31.87 19.66 -10.31
C ASN A 492 32.45 20.85 -9.54
N ALA A 493 31.92 21.15 -8.35
CA ALA A 493 32.44 22.21 -7.48
C ALA A 493 33.88 21.92 -7.04
N ILE A 494 34.15 20.69 -6.57
CA ILE A 494 35.49 20.27 -6.13
C ILE A 494 36.50 20.35 -7.28
N ASN A 495 36.17 19.79 -8.45
CA ASN A 495 37.05 19.84 -9.62
C ASN A 495 37.30 21.27 -10.09
N THR A 496 36.27 22.12 -10.11
CA THR A 496 36.41 23.54 -10.50
C THR A 496 37.35 24.29 -9.56
N GLN A 497 37.25 24.05 -8.25
CA GLN A 497 38.12 24.68 -7.25
C GLN A 497 39.55 24.13 -7.31
N ALA A 498 39.71 22.83 -7.51
CA ALA A 498 41.01 22.20 -7.69
C ALA A 498 41.74 22.72 -8.94
N ASP A 499 41.04 22.81 -10.08
CA ASP A 499 41.57 23.35 -11.33
C ASP A 499 42.02 24.81 -11.17
N ALA A 500 41.25 25.61 -10.44
CA ALA A 500 41.60 26.99 -10.14
C ALA A 500 42.86 27.08 -9.27
N ALA A 501 42.98 26.26 -8.23
CA ALA A 501 44.14 26.21 -7.34
C ALA A 501 45.41 25.74 -8.07
N LEU A 502 45.31 24.68 -8.88
CA LEU A 502 46.41 24.14 -9.69
C LEU A 502 46.86 25.15 -10.75
N THR A 503 45.92 25.78 -11.46
CA THR A 503 46.22 26.81 -12.47
C THR A 503 46.90 28.03 -11.84
N ALA A 504 46.44 28.48 -10.67
CA ALA A 504 47.08 29.57 -9.93
C ALA A 504 48.52 29.24 -9.53
N ALA A 505 48.80 27.97 -9.24
CA ALA A 505 50.14 27.44 -8.97
C ALA A 505 50.94 27.09 -10.23
N SER A 506 50.40 27.35 -11.44
CA SER A 506 51.00 26.97 -12.74
C SER A 506 51.26 25.46 -12.90
N ARG A 507 50.35 24.65 -12.36
CA ARG A 507 50.38 23.18 -12.41
C ARG A 507 49.39 22.63 -13.43
N PRO A 508 49.60 21.42 -13.97
CA PRO A 508 48.60 20.74 -14.78
C PRO A 508 47.32 20.51 -13.97
N THR A 509 46.15 20.73 -14.56
CA THR A 509 44.86 20.39 -13.95
C THR A 509 44.69 18.87 -13.79
N THR A 510 45.41 18.08 -14.59
CA THR A 510 45.45 16.61 -14.47
C THR A 510 46.16 16.10 -13.21
N ASP A 511 46.79 16.99 -12.42
CA ASP A 511 47.42 16.61 -11.14
C ASP A 511 46.39 16.10 -10.12
N PHE A 512 45.12 16.48 -10.26
CA PHE A 512 44.02 16.03 -9.40
C PHE A 512 42.71 15.89 -10.19
N THR A 513 41.95 14.84 -9.89
CA THR A 513 40.58 14.66 -10.38
C THR A 513 39.71 14.01 -9.31
N ALA A 514 38.55 14.59 -9.03
CA ALA A 514 37.47 13.98 -8.27
C ALA A 514 36.45 13.35 -9.22
N SER A 515 36.04 12.12 -8.96
CA SER A 515 35.06 11.40 -9.80
C SER A 515 34.23 10.42 -8.98
N LEU A 516 33.10 9.98 -9.52
CA LEU A 516 32.38 8.84 -8.95
C LEU A 516 33.21 7.57 -9.18
N SER A 517 33.40 6.77 -8.13
CA SER A 517 34.09 5.50 -8.23
C SER A 517 33.36 4.57 -9.22
N SER A 518 34.11 3.74 -9.94
CA SER A 518 33.59 2.62 -10.71
C SER A 518 34.58 1.45 -10.60
N PRO A 519 34.11 0.21 -10.37
CA PRO A 519 32.71 -0.22 -10.30
C PRO A 519 32.02 -0.03 -8.94
N GLU A 520 32.79 0.22 -7.88
CA GLU A 520 32.30 0.35 -6.50
C GLU A 520 31.63 1.70 -6.23
N ASN A 521 30.79 1.78 -5.20
CA ASN A 521 30.28 3.06 -4.72
C ASN A 521 31.34 3.80 -3.87
N GLY A 522 31.31 5.12 -3.96
CA GLY A 522 32.24 6.04 -3.32
C GLY A 522 32.67 7.14 -4.28
N LEU A 523 33.41 8.11 -3.77
CA LEU A 523 34.03 9.20 -4.52
C LEU A 523 35.54 8.94 -4.60
N ASP A 524 36.08 8.89 -5.81
CA ASP A 524 37.50 8.70 -6.05
C ASP A 524 38.18 10.06 -6.24
N PHE A 525 39.08 10.39 -5.31
CA PHE A 525 39.99 11.52 -5.40
C PHE A 525 41.34 11.01 -5.87
N ALA A 526 41.62 11.17 -7.17
CA ALA A 526 42.83 10.67 -7.80
C ALA A 526 43.82 11.81 -8.07
N GLN A 527 45.11 11.54 -7.82
CA GLN A 527 46.21 12.40 -8.22
C GLN A 527 47.00 11.80 -9.39
N ASP A 528 47.79 12.62 -10.09
CA ASP A 528 48.77 12.11 -11.07
C ASP A 528 49.80 11.21 -10.36
N PRO A 529 49.94 9.92 -10.76
CA PRO A 529 50.95 9.01 -10.21
C PRO A 529 52.39 9.53 -10.29
N GLY A 530 52.67 10.49 -11.19
CA GLY A 530 53.97 11.13 -11.33
C GLY A 530 54.39 12.03 -10.17
N LEU A 531 53.45 12.47 -9.31
CA LEU A 531 53.74 13.34 -8.17
C LEU A 531 54.46 12.60 -7.03
N GLY A 532 54.22 11.29 -6.91
CA GLY A 532 54.70 10.47 -5.79
C GLY A 532 54.02 10.83 -4.47
N GLY A 533 54.25 10.02 -3.43
CA GLY A 533 53.57 10.18 -2.13
C GLY A 533 52.12 9.72 -2.15
N THR A 534 51.38 10.04 -1.08
CA THR A 534 49.98 9.63 -0.90
C THR A 534 49.07 10.84 -0.84
N ILE A 535 47.96 10.82 -1.56
CA ILE A 535 46.90 11.83 -1.40
C ILE A 535 46.26 11.69 -0.02
N SER A 536 45.82 12.80 0.57
CA SER A 536 45.08 12.79 1.84
C SER A 536 44.09 13.94 1.92
N VAL A 537 43.04 13.77 2.72
CA VAL A 537 42.03 14.79 3.00
C VAL A 537 42.01 15.07 4.50
N LYS A 538 41.88 16.35 4.86
CA LYS A 538 41.74 16.77 6.25
C LYS A 538 40.61 17.79 6.37
N ALA A 539 39.66 17.53 7.27
CA ALA A 539 38.64 18.51 7.63
C ALA A 539 39.27 19.79 8.20
N ASP A 540 38.68 20.94 7.88
CA ASP A 540 39.12 22.24 8.35
C ASP A 540 37.94 23.05 8.92
N ASN A 541 38.24 24.10 9.69
CA ASN A 541 37.27 25.03 10.27
C ASN A 541 36.09 24.41 11.06
N GLY A 542 36.20 23.15 11.47
CA GLY A 542 35.15 22.40 12.16
C GLY A 542 34.01 21.94 11.25
N SER A 543 34.19 21.97 9.93
CA SER A 543 33.20 21.44 8.97
C SER A 543 33.11 19.92 9.02
N GLN A 544 31.91 19.40 8.79
CA GLN A 544 31.62 17.97 8.73
C GLN A 544 31.66 17.42 7.31
N ALA A 545 31.77 18.28 6.29
CA ALA A 545 31.61 17.89 4.89
C ALA A 545 32.51 16.72 4.47
N ALA A 546 33.79 16.73 4.87
CA ALA A 546 34.70 15.62 4.55
C ALA A 546 34.33 14.30 5.24
N ALA A 547 33.79 14.34 6.45
CA ALA A 547 33.32 13.15 7.16
C ALA A 547 32.01 12.63 6.55
N ASP A 548 31.09 13.54 6.27
CA ASP A 548 29.77 13.28 5.69
C ASP A 548 29.84 12.78 4.24
N LEU A 549 30.87 13.16 3.49
CA LEU A 549 31.19 12.60 2.17
C LEU A 549 32.01 11.29 2.24
N GLY A 550 32.34 10.81 3.44
CA GLY A 550 33.10 9.57 3.64
C GLY A 550 34.58 9.67 3.29
N LEU A 551 35.15 10.88 3.17
CA LEU A 551 36.53 11.09 2.73
C LEU A 551 37.56 10.85 3.85
N LEU A 552 37.18 11.03 5.11
CA LEU A 552 38.11 10.85 6.24
C LEU A 552 38.39 9.37 6.54
N ASP A 553 37.41 8.51 6.32
CA ASP A 553 37.50 7.05 6.51
C ASP A 553 37.76 6.30 5.20
N GLY A 554 38.11 7.05 4.14
CA GLY A 554 38.32 6.52 2.81
C GLY A 554 39.53 5.58 2.69
N GLN A 555 39.48 4.70 1.70
CA GLN A 555 40.54 3.75 1.40
C GLN A 555 41.54 4.31 0.38
N LEU A 556 42.84 4.25 0.72
CA LEU A 556 43.91 4.52 -0.24
C LEU A 556 44.13 3.32 -1.16
N ILE A 557 43.94 3.53 -2.46
CA ILE A 557 44.15 2.53 -3.53
C ILE A 557 45.21 3.02 -4.53
N ASN A 558 45.57 2.19 -5.51
CA ASN A 558 46.56 2.54 -6.56
C ASN A 558 47.90 3.05 -6.01
N SER A 559 48.42 2.37 -4.98
CA SER A 559 49.65 2.76 -4.26
C SER A 559 49.56 4.14 -3.58
N GLY A 560 48.35 4.56 -3.21
CA GLY A 560 48.09 5.83 -2.50
C GLY A 560 47.84 7.03 -3.40
N ASN A 561 47.72 6.81 -4.72
CA ASN A 561 47.38 7.87 -5.67
C ASN A 561 45.87 8.16 -5.73
N THR A 562 45.04 7.28 -5.22
CA THR A 562 43.58 7.49 -5.19
C THR A 562 43.08 7.26 -3.77
N LEU A 563 42.36 8.22 -3.23
CA LEU A 563 41.56 8.07 -2.02
C LEU A 563 40.11 7.83 -2.44
N ARG A 564 39.59 6.64 -2.16
CA ARG A 564 38.18 6.29 -2.36
C ARG A 564 37.41 6.55 -1.09
N SER A 565 36.35 7.36 -1.14
CA SER A 565 35.50 7.58 0.02
C SER A 565 34.75 6.31 0.42
N GLU A 566 34.33 6.24 1.68
CA GLU A 566 33.30 5.28 2.10
C GLU A 566 31.97 5.62 1.40
N ASP A 567 31.15 4.59 1.13
CA ASP A 567 29.79 4.78 0.62
C ASP A 567 28.90 5.35 1.73
N ARG A 568 28.47 6.61 1.56
CA ARG A 568 27.56 7.31 2.48
C ARG A 568 26.13 7.40 1.96
N ALA A 569 25.85 6.87 0.77
CA ALA A 569 24.51 6.81 0.16
C ALA A 569 23.90 5.41 0.25
N THR A 570 24.16 4.72 1.37
CA THR A 570 23.55 3.42 1.64
C THR A 570 22.09 3.58 2.05
N VAL A 571 21.31 2.51 1.88
CA VAL A 571 19.85 2.54 2.02
C VAL A 571 19.43 1.59 3.13
N ARG A 572 18.61 2.08 4.06
CA ARG A 572 18.17 1.34 5.25
C ARG A 572 16.68 1.50 5.50
N VAL A 573 16.13 0.55 6.25
CA VAL A 573 14.77 0.68 6.77
C VAL A 573 14.72 1.85 7.75
N ASP A 574 13.80 2.79 7.57
CA ASP A 574 13.64 3.95 8.45
C ASP A 574 12.51 3.65 9.45
N ASN A 575 12.84 2.98 10.56
CA ASN A 575 11.86 2.58 11.58
C ASN A 575 12.46 2.52 12.98
N LEU A 576 11.61 2.28 13.98
CA LEU A 576 12.02 2.20 15.39
C LEU A 576 13.11 1.16 15.68
N PHE A 577 13.12 0.02 14.97
CA PHE A 577 14.19 -0.98 15.15
C PHE A 577 15.53 -0.41 14.71
N THR A 578 15.59 0.22 13.54
CA THR A 578 16.81 0.84 13.01
C THR A 578 17.36 1.88 13.98
N HIS A 579 16.51 2.76 14.50
CA HIS A 579 16.95 3.83 15.39
C HIS A 579 17.42 3.36 16.76
N LEU A 580 16.76 2.34 17.33
CA LEU A 580 17.23 1.71 18.57
C LEU A 580 18.55 0.98 18.35
N LEU A 581 18.73 0.31 17.21
CA LEU A 581 19.99 -0.34 16.85
C LEU A 581 21.11 0.68 16.63
N ASP A 582 20.82 1.82 15.99
CA ASP A 582 21.76 2.94 15.83
C ASP A 582 22.19 3.50 17.19
N LEU A 583 21.24 3.69 18.11
CA LEU A 583 21.56 4.15 19.47
C LEU A 583 22.45 3.13 20.19
N ALA A 584 22.13 1.83 20.11
CA ALA A 584 22.94 0.78 20.71
C ALA A 584 24.35 0.73 20.12
N GLU A 585 24.50 0.87 18.80
CA GLU A 585 25.80 0.90 18.11
C GLU A 585 26.62 2.14 18.51
N ALA A 586 26.01 3.32 18.51
CA ALA A 586 26.68 4.55 18.90
C ALA A 586 27.15 4.52 20.36
N LEU A 587 26.33 3.97 21.27
CA LEU A 587 26.70 3.75 22.67
C LEU A 587 27.88 2.78 22.82
N ARG A 588 27.93 1.69 22.05
CA ARG A 588 29.06 0.74 22.09
C ARG A 588 30.36 1.35 21.56
N ASN A 589 30.25 2.21 20.55
CA ASN A 589 31.40 2.80 19.86
C ASN A 589 31.88 4.11 20.48
N ASP A 590 31.29 4.55 21.61
CA ASP A 590 31.58 5.83 22.25
C ASP A 590 31.32 7.05 21.34
N ASP A 591 30.40 6.90 20.37
CA ASP A 591 30.10 7.92 19.37
C ASP A 591 29.00 8.88 19.86
N THR A 592 29.41 10.01 20.44
CA THR A 592 28.47 11.03 20.92
C THR A 592 27.62 11.67 19.83
N ILE A 593 28.16 11.78 18.60
CA ILE A 593 27.41 12.35 17.48
C ILE A 593 26.35 11.33 17.04
N GLY A 594 26.73 10.05 16.92
CA GLY A 594 25.81 8.95 16.66
C GLY A 594 24.69 8.85 17.69
N ILE A 595 24.98 9.02 18.99
CA ILE A 595 23.97 9.01 20.06
C ILE A 595 22.98 10.16 19.87
N GLN A 596 23.47 11.38 19.59
CA GLN A 596 22.60 12.53 19.35
C GLN A 596 21.69 12.30 18.14
N LEU A 597 22.24 11.81 17.03
CA LEU A 597 21.48 11.56 15.80
C LEU A 597 20.43 10.46 15.98
N ALA A 598 20.80 9.36 16.63
CA ALA A 598 19.85 8.29 16.94
C ALA A 598 18.73 8.82 17.85
N SER A 599 19.03 9.74 18.78
CA SER A 599 18.03 10.38 19.63
C SER A 599 17.05 11.24 18.81
N GLU A 600 17.54 12.08 17.90
CA GLU A 600 16.70 12.91 17.03
C GLU A 600 15.76 12.06 16.15
N LYS A 601 16.27 10.94 15.60
CA LYS A 601 15.45 9.99 14.84
C LYS A 601 14.42 9.24 15.72
N LEU A 602 14.80 8.86 16.95
CA LEU A 602 13.88 8.28 17.92
C LEU A 602 12.77 9.25 18.34
N GLU A 603 13.08 10.56 18.48
CA GLU A 603 12.09 11.60 18.74
C GLU A 603 11.08 11.71 17.59
N SER A 604 11.55 11.75 16.34
CA SER A 604 10.66 11.73 15.16
C SER A 604 9.77 10.48 15.14
N SER A 605 10.35 9.30 15.37
CA SER A 605 9.57 8.06 15.41
C SER A 605 8.59 7.98 16.59
N LEU A 606 8.91 8.62 17.71
CA LEU A 606 8.00 8.76 18.85
C LEU A 606 6.77 9.59 18.48
N GLU A 607 6.94 10.67 17.70
CA GLU A 607 5.83 11.47 17.18
C GLU A 607 4.91 10.62 16.29
N ASP A 608 5.47 9.85 15.35
CA ASP A 608 4.72 8.96 14.45
C ASP A 608 3.99 7.85 15.22
N LEU A 609 4.59 7.35 16.29
CA LEU A 609 3.98 6.37 17.18
C LEU A 609 2.79 6.98 17.95
N ILE A 610 2.94 8.20 18.46
CA ILE A 610 1.87 8.95 19.15
C ILE A 610 0.72 9.24 18.18
N GLN A 611 1.02 9.61 16.93
CA GLN A 611 0.00 9.80 15.90
C GLN A 611 -0.75 8.49 15.60
N SER A 612 0.00 7.39 15.43
CA SER A 612 -0.60 6.07 15.18
C SER A 612 -1.50 5.62 16.32
N ARG A 613 -1.06 5.80 17.58
CA ARG A 613 -1.87 5.50 18.76
C ARG A 613 -3.11 6.37 18.84
N SER A 614 -2.99 7.66 18.52
CA SER A 614 -4.13 8.59 18.48
C SER A 614 -5.18 8.17 17.44
N ARG A 615 -4.75 7.69 16.27
CA ARG A 615 -5.65 7.12 15.25
C ARG A 615 -6.37 5.87 15.77
N VAL A 616 -5.64 4.93 16.36
CA VAL A 616 -6.22 3.70 16.96
C VAL A 616 -7.23 4.03 18.07
N GLY A 617 -6.92 4.98 18.95
CA GLY A 617 -7.87 5.46 19.97
C GLY A 617 -9.10 6.17 19.39
N GLY A 618 -8.98 6.77 18.21
CA GLY A 618 -10.12 7.26 17.43
C GLY A 618 -10.99 6.12 16.87
N TYR A 619 -10.35 5.06 16.36
CA TYR A 619 -11.03 3.86 15.87
C TYR A 619 -11.76 3.11 16.98
N ALA A 620 -11.12 2.91 18.13
CA ALA A 620 -11.72 2.24 19.28
C ALA A 620 -13.02 2.94 19.72
N ARG A 621 -12.99 4.28 19.85
CA ARG A 621 -14.19 5.08 20.17
C ARG A 621 -15.31 4.94 19.13
N ARG A 622 -14.98 4.89 17.84
CA ARG A 622 -15.98 4.69 16.79
C ARG A 622 -16.62 3.31 16.86
N VAL A 623 -15.84 2.28 17.20
CA VAL A 623 -16.36 0.92 17.42
C VAL A 623 -17.25 0.88 18.68
N ASP A 624 -16.85 1.53 19.77
CA ASP A 624 -17.68 1.69 20.98
C ASP A 624 -19.04 2.34 20.67
N ASP A 625 -19.03 3.45 19.93
CA ASP A 625 -20.24 4.17 19.53
C ASP A 625 -21.13 3.32 18.61
N GLU A 626 -20.54 2.45 17.78
CA GLU A 626 -21.27 1.50 16.94
C GLU A 626 -21.89 0.37 17.76
N ILE A 627 -21.16 -0.19 18.74
CA ILE A 627 -21.68 -1.22 19.64
C ILE A 627 -22.93 -0.71 20.35
N LEU A 628 -22.85 0.46 20.97
CA LEU A 628 -23.99 1.08 21.67
C LEU A 628 -25.20 1.27 20.74
N ARG A 629 -24.96 1.70 19.49
CA ARG A 629 -26.04 1.91 18.52
C ARG A 629 -26.68 0.61 18.06
N GLN A 630 -25.89 -0.44 17.84
CA GLN A 630 -26.40 -1.75 17.47
C GLN A 630 -27.19 -2.38 18.64
N GLU A 631 -26.73 -2.22 19.87
CA GLU A 631 -27.47 -2.64 21.07
C GLU A 631 -28.81 -1.91 21.21
N ASP A 632 -28.82 -0.58 21.01
CA ASP A 632 -30.06 0.21 21.03
C ASP A 632 -31.06 -0.23 19.94
N HIS A 633 -30.57 -0.48 18.72
CA HIS A 633 -31.39 -1.01 17.62
C HIS A 633 -31.95 -2.40 17.97
N GLN A 634 -31.12 -3.27 18.55
CA GLN A 634 -31.54 -4.60 18.97
C GLN A 634 -32.65 -4.52 20.03
N VAL A 635 -32.50 -3.67 21.05
CA VAL A 635 -33.52 -3.47 22.09
C VAL A 635 -34.83 -2.95 21.49
N ALA A 636 -34.76 -2.00 20.56
CA ALA A 636 -35.94 -1.48 19.87
C ALA A 636 -36.65 -2.57 19.05
N ASP A 637 -35.91 -3.38 18.30
CA ASP A 637 -36.47 -4.47 17.50
C ASP A 637 -37.06 -5.58 18.38
N ILE A 638 -36.40 -5.93 19.50
CA ILE A 638 -36.93 -6.87 20.49
C ILE A 638 -38.24 -6.33 21.08
N GLY A 639 -38.30 -5.03 21.41
CA GLY A 639 -39.52 -4.38 21.89
C GLY A 639 -40.65 -4.43 20.87
N MET A 640 -40.38 -4.09 19.61
CA MET A 640 -41.38 -4.18 18.54
C MET A 640 -41.85 -5.61 18.32
N ARG A 641 -40.93 -6.59 18.30
CA ARG A 641 -41.28 -8.01 18.17
C ARG A 641 -42.16 -8.47 19.32
N SER A 642 -41.84 -8.06 20.55
CA SER A 642 -42.62 -8.35 21.75
C SER A 642 -44.05 -7.82 21.62
N THR A 643 -44.24 -6.57 21.19
CA THR A 643 -45.60 -6.00 20.99
C THR A 643 -46.42 -6.71 19.92
N LEU A 644 -45.77 -7.38 18.97
CA LEU A 644 -46.43 -8.06 17.86
C LEU A 644 -46.71 -9.55 18.13
N ARG A 645 -45.92 -10.18 19.00
CA ARG A 645 -45.90 -11.64 19.18
C ARG A 645 -46.28 -12.08 20.59
N ASP A 646 -45.93 -11.31 21.62
CA ASP A 646 -46.08 -11.73 23.01
C ASP A 646 -47.52 -11.58 23.50
N LEU A 647 -47.93 -12.47 24.39
CA LEU A 647 -49.29 -12.48 24.93
C LEU A 647 -49.47 -11.40 26.02
N ASP A 648 -50.48 -10.55 25.85
CA ASP A 648 -51.00 -9.75 26.97
C ASP A 648 -51.80 -10.65 27.91
N PHE A 649 -51.12 -11.14 28.95
CA PHE A 649 -51.71 -12.02 29.97
C PHE A 649 -52.94 -11.40 30.67
N ALA A 650 -53.01 -10.08 30.82
CA ALA A 650 -54.15 -9.42 31.47
C ALA A 650 -55.39 -9.50 30.58
N SER A 651 -55.27 -9.12 29.30
CA SER A 651 -56.35 -9.22 28.31
C SER A 651 -56.77 -10.68 28.04
N ALA A 652 -55.79 -11.58 27.92
CA ALA A 652 -56.03 -13.00 27.70
C ALA A 652 -56.77 -13.63 28.88
N SER A 653 -56.39 -13.32 30.13
CA SER A 653 -57.07 -13.83 31.33
C SER A 653 -58.53 -13.38 31.42
N ALA A 654 -58.81 -12.13 31.03
CA ALA A 654 -60.18 -11.61 30.98
C ALA A 654 -61.03 -12.36 29.93
N THR A 655 -60.46 -12.59 28.73
CA THR A 655 -61.14 -13.29 27.64
C THR A 655 -61.34 -14.77 27.95
N PHE A 656 -60.35 -15.42 28.58
CA PHE A 656 -60.46 -16.79 29.07
C PHE A 656 -61.65 -16.94 30.02
N SER A 657 -61.73 -16.05 31.01
CA SER A 657 -62.81 -16.03 32.00
C SER A 657 -64.18 -15.84 31.33
N GLN A 658 -64.26 -14.94 30.34
CA GLN A 658 -65.48 -14.71 29.56
C GLN A 658 -65.88 -15.94 28.73
N LEU A 659 -64.93 -16.58 28.03
CA LEU A 659 -65.18 -17.79 27.24
C LEU A 659 -65.61 -18.97 28.11
N GLN A 660 -65.04 -19.10 29.31
CA GLN A 660 -65.44 -20.12 30.29
C GLN A 660 -66.89 -19.91 30.75
N LEU A 661 -67.29 -18.66 31.03
CA LEU A 661 -68.68 -18.30 31.36
C LEU A 661 -69.62 -18.56 30.18
N GLN A 662 -69.21 -18.23 28.95
CA GLN A 662 -69.99 -18.50 27.73
C GLN A 662 -70.16 -20.00 27.48
N LEU A 663 -69.13 -20.80 27.72
CA LEU A 663 -69.20 -22.26 27.59
C LEU A 663 -70.23 -22.83 28.58
N GLN A 664 -70.19 -22.40 29.85
CA GLN A 664 -71.15 -22.81 30.88
C GLN A 664 -72.59 -22.41 30.50
N ALA A 665 -72.80 -21.20 30.02
CA ALA A 665 -74.11 -20.71 29.55
C ALA A 665 -74.58 -21.43 28.28
N GLY A 666 -73.69 -21.74 27.34
CA GLY A 666 -73.99 -22.48 26.12
C GLY A 666 -74.41 -23.93 26.42
N LEU A 667 -73.73 -24.58 27.37
CA LEU A 667 -74.08 -25.92 27.84
C LEU A 667 -75.44 -25.95 28.56
N SER A 668 -75.75 -24.93 29.37
CA SER A 668 -77.05 -24.85 30.05
C SER A 668 -78.21 -24.61 29.07
N VAL A 669 -78.03 -23.75 28.07
CA VAL A 669 -79.02 -23.51 27.00
C VAL A 669 -79.18 -24.73 26.10
N ALA A 670 -78.10 -25.43 25.73
CA ALA A 670 -78.17 -26.68 24.97
C ALA A 670 -78.95 -27.76 25.75
N ALA A 671 -78.69 -27.88 27.05
CA ALA A 671 -79.40 -28.80 27.95
C ALA A 671 -80.87 -28.42 28.17
N GLN A 672 -81.27 -27.17 27.95
CA GLN A 672 -82.65 -26.68 28.05
C GLN A 672 -83.41 -26.83 26.72
N SER A 673 -82.74 -26.61 25.58
CA SER A 673 -83.29 -26.83 24.23
C SER A 673 -83.57 -28.31 23.93
N GLN A 674 -82.74 -29.24 24.44
CA GLN A 674 -83.02 -30.68 24.34
C GLN A 674 -84.22 -31.13 25.19
N ARG A 675 -84.65 -30.34 26.19
CA ARG A 675 -85.85 -30.63 27.00
C ARG A 675 -87.15 -30.17 26.35
N GLN A 676 -87.11 -29.18 25.46
CA GLN A 676 -88.28 -28.76 24.67
C GLN A 676 -88.47 -29.66 23.44
N THR A 677 -88.81 -30.92 23.67
CA THR A 677 -89.39 -31.78 22.64
C THR A 677 -90.91 -31.60 22.64
N LEU A 678 -91.57 -31.95 21.53
CA LEU A 678 -93.01 -31.81 21.20
C LEU A 678 -94.05 -32.10 22.31
N LEU A 679 -93.65 -32.62 23.47
CA LEU A 679 -94.51 -32.94 24.61
C LEU A 679 -94.95 -31.74 25.46
N ASP A 680 -94.26 -30.59 25.41
CA ASP A 680 -94.65 -29.39 26.18
C ASP A 680 -95.59 -28.43 25.41
N PHE A 681 -95.80 -28.64 24.11
CA PHE A 681 -96.67 -27.78 23.27
C PHE A 681 -98.11 -28.33 23.13
N LEU A 682 -98.42 -29.48 23.74
CA LEU A 682 -99.76 -30.09 23.76
C LEU A 682 -100.27 -30.32 25.20
N GLY A 683 -99.90 -29.42 26.12
CA GLY A 683 -100.48 -29.32 27.47
C GLY A 683 -101.42 -28.13 27.58
#